data_AF-A0A932H655-F1
#
_entry.id   AF-A0A932H655-F1
#
_cell.length_a   1.000
_cell.length_b   1.000
_cell.length_c   1.000
_cell.angle_alpha   90.00
_cell.angle_beta   90.00
_cell.angle_gamma   90.00
#
_symmetry.space_group_name_H-M   'P 1'
#
loop_
_entity.id
_entity.type
_entity.pdbx_description
1 polymer ?
#
loop_
_entity_poly.entity_id
_entity_poly.type
_entity_poly.pdbx_seq_one_letter_code
_entity_poly.pdbx_strand_id
1 'polypeptide(L)'
;MKSWTDLRKWLEDVKALGEMRSIHGAHWDQQIGALTDLAQQREGGPAVLFDIRRLGLTCGFGTDLTIDEFTRRWRDKLVDPKPVLPRFVKDGPVMENVLEGNKINLHAFPAPKWHQGDGGRYIGTANANITADPDSGKVNLGTYRIMLTERPDCLVGWFIKGKDGYFHREKYFSRGKPCPIAISFGHHPLIFLISGNPIPENLSEYELIGAIAGEPIDVIRGPVTGLPIPAYSELAVEGEISPTETAPEGPFGEWTGYYTSPTHAEPLIKIKAVYHRSDPILLGSPPCRPPMETTWSQRLLRAMSVEDYLRRAGVPGVKGVWYHPAGGSRFLMVIGISQKYPGHAQQAAFAAMGCKTGGLMGRYIIVVDDDIEIRNFDEVLWAMLTRSDPERSIQIVRSCWSSEMDPAIEPGKRGTNSRAIIDACWPYNWRENAPRTCVAEKTITEEVLTRHIVDIKGIPNLGGLHFDSLAQVLRVGALVTHRTLESSHTVREDFPLLAEMERQLANIRIRNVGTLGGNLCFAEPHADPGALLLAYRARVKAKSARRERTLEMADFFVDYYKTGLEADEILTEIEIPKLGRNYTGTYLRFCPAERPMVSVAALIGLNNGGSEDVRLVMGCVGPKPILAQEIEDDLKDKSANEISAKALEAGERAALMCDPLEDIWGSVEYKRQIVKTLVARGLTQLCQTSSTLEK
;
A
#
# COMPACT_ATOMS: atom_id res chain seq x y z
N MET A 1 17.56 -2.78 24.39
CA MET A 1 16.59 -2.03 23.56
C MET A 1 15.31 -2.85 23.57
N LYS A 2 14.14 -2.27 23.88
CA LYS A 2 12.88 -3.04 23.89
C LYS A 2 12.57 -3.53 22.47
N SER A 3 12.08 -4.77 22.32
CA SER A 3 11.66 -5.30 21.02
C SER A 3 10.62 -4.39 20.38
N TRP A 4 10.63 -4.27 19.06
CA TRP A 4 9.59 -3.54 18.34
C TRP A 4 8.20 -4.15 18.60
N THR A 5 8.15 -5.47 18.83
CA THR A 5 6.92 -6.22 19.15
C THR A 5 6.41 -6.00 20.59
N ASP A 6 7.02 -5.10 21.37
CA ASP A 6 6.61 -4.82 22.75
C ASP A 6 5.57 -3.67 22.77
N LEU A 7 4.38 -3.93 23.32
CA LEU A 7 3.35 -2.92 23.49
C LEU A 7 3.85 -1.72 24.32
N ARG A 8 4.69 -1.95 25.34
CA ARG A 8 5.24 -0.87 26.16
C ARG A 8 6.17 0.04 25.37
N LYS A 9 6.91 -0.50 24.40
CA LYS A 9 7.74 0.30 23.50
C LYS A 9 6.86 1.11 22.55
N TRP A 10 5.82 0.50 21.99
CA TRP A 10 4.86 1.20 21.14
C TRP A 10 4.19 2.36 21.89
N LEU A 11 3.77 2.15 23.14
CA LEU A 11 3.19 3.21 23.98
C LEU A 11 4.18 4.37 24.26
N GLU A 12 5.47 4.07 24.46
CA GLU A 12 6.51 5.09 24.60
C GLU A 12 6.64 5.94 23.33
N ASP A 13 6.59 5.30 22.16
CA ASP A 13 6.66 5.99 20.87
C ASP A 13 5.43 6.87 20.66
N VAL A 14 4.23 6.36 20.90
CA VAL A 14 2.98 7.13 20.80
C VAL A 14 2.96 8.32 21.76
N LYS A 15 3.49 8.14 22.97
CA LYS A 15 3.67 9.25 23.93
C LYS A 15 4.64 10.29 23.39
N ALA A 16 5.74 9.88 22.77
CA ALA A 16 6.71 10.80 22.15
C ALA A 16 6.10 11.58 20.97
N LEU A 17 5.09 11.01 20.29
CA LEU A 17 4.33 11.70 19.23
C LEU A 17 3.35 12.76 19.76
N GLY A 18 3.17 12.85 21.09
CA GLY A 18 2.19 13.74 21.72
C GLY A 18 0.75 13.19 21.67
N GLU A 19 0.59 11.95 21.22
CA GLU A 19 -0.70 11.35 20.93
C GLU A 19 -1.23 10.52 22.08
N MET A 20 -0.60 10.45 23.26
CA MET A 20 -1.11 9.70 24.42
C MET A 20 -1.68 10.61 25.52
N ARG A 21 -2.73 10.16 26.20
CA ARG A 21 -3.25 10.77 27.43
C ARG A 21 -3.35 9.71 28.53
N SER A 22 -2.86 10.04 29.71
CA SER A 22 -2.98 9.19 30.90
C SER A 22 -4.13 9.69 31.76
N ILE A 23 -5.03 8.78 32.13
CA ILE A 23 -6.17 9.06 33.01
C ILE A 23 -6.05 8.13 34.21
N HIS A 24 -6.17 8.69 35.41
CA HIS A 24 -6.04 7.95 36.66
C HIS A 24 -7.38 7.94 37.41
N GLY A 25 -7.66 6.85 38.13
CA GLY A 25 -8.85 6.72 38.98
C GLY A 25 -10.16 6.38 38.26
N ALA A 26 -10.13 6.05 36.97
CA ALA A 26 -11.32 5.59 36.25
C ALA A 26 -11.76 4.21 36.73
N HIS A 27 -13.05 4.07 37.04
CA HIS A 27 -13.63 2.80 37.46
C HIS A 27 -13.90 1.85 36.27
N TRP A 28 -13.69 0.55 36.47
CA TRP A 28 -13.89 -0.45 35.41
C TRP A 28 -15.35 -0.59 34.97
N ASP A 29 -16.29 -0.28 35.87
CA ASP A 29 -17.72 -0.25 35.55
C ASP A 29 -18.05 1.07 34.84
N GLN A 30 -18.18 0.99 33.51
CA GLN A 30 -18.65 2.01 32.59
C GLN A 30 -17.80 3.29 32.46
N GLN A 31 -17.00 3.70 33.45
CA GLN A 31 -16.19 4.93 33.31
C GLN A 31 -15.08 4.77 32.28
N ILE A 32 -14.35 3.64 32.30
CA ILE A 32 -13.35 3.33 31.27
C ILE A 32 -14.00 3.28 29.88
N GLY A 33 -15.19 2.67 29.77
CA GLY A 33 -15.92 2.60 28.51
C GLY A 33 -16.42 3.96 28.02
N ALA A 34 -16.95 4.81 28.90
CA ALA A 34 -17.37 6.17 28.56
C ALA A 34 -16.21 7.04 28.08
N LEU A 35 -15.05 6.95 28.75
CA LEU A 35 -13.83 7.63 28.31
C LEU A 35 -13.37 7.12 26.94
N THR A 36 -13.51 5.82 26.71
CA THR A 36 -13.19 5.17 25.44
C THR A 36 -14.09 5.65 24.32
N ASP A 37 -15.42 5.67 24.53
CA ASP A 37 -16.40 6.20 23.56
C ASP A 37 -16.10 7.66 23.19
N LEU A 38 -15.81 8.51 24.19
CA LEU A 38 -15.48 9.91 23.96
C LEU A 38 -14.20 10.10 23.13
N ALA A 39 -13.20 9.25 23.36
CA ALA A 39 -11.94 9.31 22.62
C ALA A 39 -12.07 8.76 21.20
N GLN A 40 -12.86 7.69 21.01
CA GLN A 40 -12.95 6.99 19.72
C GLN A 40 -13.79 7.71 18.64
N GLN A 41 -14.72 8.58 19.05
CA GLN A 41 -15.63 9.29 18.13
C GLN A 41 -14.98 10.39 17.30
N ARG A 42 -13.73 10.79 17.62
CA ARG A 42 -13.01 11.85 16.91
C ARG A 42 -11.78 11.30 16.23
N GLU A 43 -11.66 11.49 14.93
CA GLU A 43 -10.41 11.19 14.20
C GLU A 43 -9.25 12.02 14.78
N GLY A 44 -8.09 11.39 15.03
CA GLY A 44 -6.93 12.05 15.65
C GLY A 44 -7.03 12.29 17.16
N GLY A 45 -8.01 11.69 17.86
CA GLY A 45 -8.05 11.65 19.33
C GLY A 45 -6.81 10.98 19.95
N PRO A 46 -6.49 11.24 21.24
CA PRO A 46 -5.32 10.64 21.90
C PRO A 46 -5.41 9.11 21.97
N ALA A 47 -4.34 8.45 22.44
CA ALA A 47 -4.11 7.02 22.47
C ALA A 47 -5.07 6.33 23.43
N VAL A 48 -6.24 6.18 22.82
CA VAL A 48 -7.38 5.30 22.96
C VAL A 48 -7.88 5.01 21.52
N LEU A 49 -7.08 5.41 20.50
CA LEU A 49 -7.41 5.51 19.07
C LEU A 49 -6.17 5.19 18.19
N PHE A 50 -6.30 4.95 16.87
CA PHE A 50 -5.26 4.80 15.86
C PHE A 50 -5.64 5.55 14.56
N ASP A 51 -4.96 6.64 14.29
CA ASP A 51 -5.01 7.40 13.02
C ASP A 51 -3.90 6.95 12.06
N ILE A 52 -3.75 7.62 10.92
CA ILE A 52 -2.72 7.27 9.92
C ILE A 52 -1.29 7.29 10.48
N ARG A 53 -1.01 8.21 11.40
CA ARG A 53 0.30 8.37 12.03
C ARG A 53 0.60 7.17 12.93
N ARG A 54 -0.37 6.74 13.75
CA ARG A 54 -0.29 5.52 14.56
C ARG A 54 -0.32 4.23 13.75
N LEU A 55 -1.06 4.19 12.64
CA LEU A 55 -1.04 3.05 11.72
C LEU A 55 0.33 2.91 11.07
N GLY A 56 0.92 4.02 10.61
CA GLY A 56 2.28 4.06 10.09
C GLY A 56 3.32 3.58 11.10
N LEU A 57 3.22 4.01 12.37
CA LEU A 57 4.04 3.47 13.46
C LEU A 57 3.82 1.97 13.67
N THR A 58 2.56 1.54 13.75
CA THR A 58 2.17 0.14 14.01
C THR A 58 2.64 -0.82 12.92
N CYS A 59 2.71 -0.36 11.67
CA CYS A 59 3.17 -1.16 10.54
C CYS A 59 4.69 -1.03 10.27
N GLY A 60 5.40 -0.19 11.03
CA GLY A 60 6.81 0.12 10.76
C GLY A 60 7.02 0.95 9.47
N PHE A 61 6.00 1.66 8.99
CA PHE A 61 6.06 2.47 7.77
C PHE A 61 6.53 3.91 8.02
N GLY A 62 6.70 4.32 9.28
CA GLY A 62 6.99 5.69 9.66
C GLY A 62 5.74 6.49 9.99
N THR A 63 5.91 7.66 10.60
CA THR A 63 4.81 8.44 11.22
C THR A 63 4.36 9.64 10.41
N ASP A 64 5.09 10.01 9.36
CA ASP A 64 4.82 11.17 8.51
C ASP A 64 4.43 10.67 7.12
N LEU A 65 3.18 10.22 7.01
CA LEU A 65 2.64 9.60 5.80
C LEU A 65 1.31 10.23 5.43
N THR A 66 1.15 10.56 4.16
CA THR A 66 -0.16 10.78 3.55
C THR A 66 -0.94 9.46 3.43
N ILE A 67 -2.26 9.55 3.27
CA ILE A 67 -3.12 8.36 3.05
C ILE A 67 -2.64 7.54 1.86
N ASP A 68 -2.21 8.20 0.79
CA ASP A 68 -1.80 7.53 -0.44
C ASP A 68 -0.43 6.85 -0.28
N GLU A 69 0.48 7.43 0.51
CA GLU A 69 1.76 6.80 0.86
C GLU A 69 1.58 5.58 1.76
N PHE A 70 0.74 5.69 2.79
CA PHE A 70 0.40 4.55 3.64
C PHE A 70 -0.24 3.43 2.81
N THR A 71 -1.20 3.79 1.97
CA THR A 71 -1.91 2.88 1.05
C THR A 71 -0.93 2.16 0.13
N ARG A 72 0.03 2.88 -0.46
CA ARG A 72 1.05 2.29 -1.32
C ARG A 72 1.93 1.30 -0.56
N ARG A 73 2.51 1.71 0.58
CA ARG A 73 3.39 0.84 1.38
C ARG A 73 2.67 -0.42 1.88
N TRP A 74 1.42 -0.27 2.31
CA TRP A 74 0.59 -1.40 2.72
C TRP A 74 0.30 -2.35 1.54
N ARG A 75 -0.03 -1.81 0.37
CA ARG A 75 -0.24 -2.60 -0.85
C ARG A 75 1.03 -3.37 -1.24
N ASP A 76 2.20 -2.71 -1.24
CA ASP A 76 3.48 -3.33 -1.57
C ASP A 76 3.79 -4.54 -0.66
N LYS A 77 3.39 -4.46 0.62
CA LYS A 77 3.52 -5.57 1.57
C LYS A 77 2.51 -6.70 1.37
N LEU A 78 1.33 -6.42 0.81
CA LEU A 78 0.23 -7.39 0.65
C LEU A 78 0.08 -8.00 -0.75
N VAL A 79 0.66 -7.40 -1.80
CA VAL A 79 0.55 -7.93 -3.18
C VAL A 79 1.27 -9.27 -3.31
N ASP A 80 2.44 -9.41 -2.69
CA ASP A 80 3.20 -10.66 -2.60
C ASP A 80 3.92 -10.74 -1.23
N PRO A 81 3.18 -11.03 -0.16
CA PRO A 81 3.74 -11.08 1.19
C PRO A 81 4.72 -12.25 1.30
N LYS A 82 6.02 -11.95 1.45
CA LYS A 82 7.03 -12.96 1.77
C LYS A 82 6.82 -13.43 3.22
N PRO A 83 6.41 -14.69 3.46
CA PRO A 83 6.11 -15.16 4.81
C PRO A 83 7.35 -15.10 5.70
N VAL A 84 7.18 -14.61 6.92
CA VAL A 84 8.23 -14.62 7.95
C VAL A 84 7.75 -15.43 9.14
N LEU A 85 8.27 -16.64 9.29
CA LEU A 85 7.88 -17.54 10.37
C LEU A 85 8.13 -16.92 11.75
N PRO A 86 7.24 -17.15 12.75
CA PRO A 86 7.48 -16.70 14.12
C PRO A 86 8.71 -17.39 14.71
N ARG A 87 9.45 -16.68 15.56
CA ARG A 87 10.65 -17.18 16.23
C ARG A 87 10.28 -17.71 17.60
N PHE A 88 10.44 -19.01 17.81
CA PHE A 88 10.25 -19.61 19.12
C PHE A 88 11.40 -19.24 20.05
N VAL A 89 11.07 -18.55 21.14
CA VAL A 89 12.01 -18.18 22.21
C VAL A 89 11.74 -19.01 23.46
N LYS A 90 12.77 -19.17 24.30
CA LYS A 90 12.68 -19.98 25.52
C LYS A 90 11.89 -19.30 26.64
N ASP A 91 11.90 -17.97 26.65
CA ASP A 91 11.32 -17.14 27.70
C ASP A 91 10.94 -15.77 27.13
N GLY A 92 10.17 -14.99 27.89
CA GLY A 92 9.77 -13.63 27.53
C GLY A 92 9.01 -12.92 28.64
N PRO A 93 8.84 -11.59 28.56
CA PRO A 93 8.26 -10.80 29.64
C PRO A 93 6.89 -11.30 30.14
N VAL A 94 6.05 -11.88 29.27
CA VAL A 94 4.75 -12.43 29.68
C VAL A 94 4.86 -13.49 30.80
N MET A 95 6.00 -14.15 30.94
CA MET A 95 6.25 -15.21 31.93
C MET A 95 6.70 -14.69 33.31
N GLU A 96 6.79 -13.36 33.52
CA GLU A 96 7.21 -12.77 34.81
C GLU A 96 6.39 -13.30 36.00
N ASN A 97 5.08 -13.50 35.82
CA ASN A 97 4.18 -14.06 36.82
C ASN A 97 3.37 -15.21 36.22
N VAL A 98 3.30 -16.32 36.94
CA VAL A 98 2.59 -17.53 36.52
C VAL A 98 1.58 -17.94 37.59
N LEU A 99 0.31 -18.03 37.21
CA LEU A 99 -0.79 -18.46 38.08
C LEU A 99 -1.40 -19.75 37.54
N GLU A 100 -1.48 -20.76 38.39
CA GLU A 100 -2.03 -22.08 38.07
C GLU A 100 -2.96 -22.57 39.19
N GLY A 101 -3.88 -23.47 38.84
CA GLY A 101 -4.82 -24.07 39.79
C GLY A 101 -5.63 -23.03 40.56
N ASN A 102 -5.65 -23.15 41.88
CA ASN A 102 -6.43 -22.26 42.76
C ASN A 102 -5.92 -20.81 42.85
N LYS A 103 -4.76 -20.50 42.27
CA LYS A 103 -4.22 -19.13 42.20
C LYS A 103 -4.84 -18.32 41.06
N ILE A 104 -5.53 -18.98 40.13
CA ILE A 104 -6.16 -18.32 38.99
C ILE A 104 -7.36 -17.51 39.49
N ASN A 105 -7.28 -16.20 39.32
CA ASN A 105 -8.40 -15.29 39.55
C ASN A 105 -8.45 -14.21 38.46
N LEU A 106 -9.25 -14.45 37.42
CA LEU A 106 -9.41 -13.53 36.29
C LEU A 106 -10.10 -12.22 36.68
N HIS A 107 -10.87 -12.20 37.78
CA HIS A 107 -11.52 -10.98 38.29
C HIS A 107 -10.52 -9.99 38.90
N ALA A 108 -9.29 -10.42 39.20
CA ALA A 108 -8.22 -9.56 39.71
C ALA A 108 -7.70 -8.59 38.64
N PHE A 109 -7.91 -8.87 37.36
CA PHE A 109 -7.54 -7.98 36.27
C PHE A 109 -8.65 -6.93 36.04
N PRO A 110 -8.29 -5.70 35.60
CA PRO A 110 -9.24 -4.60 35.45
C PRO A 110 -10.08 -4.71 34.17
N ALA A 111 -10.69 -5.87 33.92
CA ALA A 111 -11.59 -6.08 32.79
C ALA A 111 -12.79 -5.10 32.85
N PRO A 112 -13.01 -4.23 31.85
CA PRO A 112 -14.10 -3.27 31.91
C PRO A 112 -15.47 -3.90 31.64
N LYS A 113 -16.51 -3.30 32.21
CA LYS A 113 -17.84 -3.33 31.62
C LYS A 113 -17.94 -2.09 30.73
N TRP A 114 -17.90 -2.27 29.42
CA TRP A 114 -17.69 -1.17 28.46
C TRP A 114 -18.93 -0.30 28.34
N HIS A 115 -20.10 -0.91 28.24
CA HIS A 115 -21.36 -0.19 28.12
C HIS A 115 -22.38 -0.69 29.15
N GLN A 116 -23.34 0.17 29.51
CA GLN A 116 -24.37 -0.15 30.50
C GLN A 116 -25.16 -1.43 30.15
N GLY A 117 -25.46 -1.61 28.86
CA GLY A 117 -26.24 -2.73 28.34
C GLY A 117 -25.46 -4.03 28.18
N ASP A 118 -24.14 -4.05 28.38
CA ASP A 118 -23.35 -5.28 28.27
C ASP A 118 -23.76 -6.30 29.33
N GLY A 119 -23.83 -7.57 28.93
CA GLY A 119 -24.18 -8.70 29.79
C GLY A 119 -23.14 -9.02 30.86
N GLY A 120 -21.92 -8.49 30.74
CA GLY A 120 -20.84 -8.74 31.68
C GLY A 120 -19.59 -7.89 31.44
N ARG A 121 -18.50 -8.23 32.12
CA ARG A 121 -17.19 -7.59 31.95
C ARG A 121 -16.45 -8.28 30.80
N TYR A 122 -15.96 -7.52 29.83
CA TYR A 122 -15.24 -8.05 28.68
C TYR A 122 -13.75 -7.75 28.79
N ILE A 123 -12.98 -8.77 29.17
CA ILE A 123 -11.52 -8.70 29.26
C ILE A 123 -10.87 -8.68 27.86
N GLY A 124 -11.51 -9.27 26.87
CA GLY A 124 -11.03 -9.32 25.49
C GLY A 124 -11.92 -8.55 24.54
N THR A 125 -11.51 -7.34 24.18
CA THR A 125 -12.07 -6.58 23.03
C THR A 125 -11.00 -6.18 22.01
N ALA A 126 -9.72 -6.33 22.36
CA ALA A 126 -8.57 -6.19 21.48
C ALA A 126 -7.56 -7.35 21.71
N ASN A 127 -8.08 -8.56 21.84
CA ASN A 127 -7.33 -9.78 22.11
C ASN A 127 -7.05 -10.58 20.82
N ALA A 128 -6.11 -11.52 20.92
CA ALA A 128 -5.83 -12.50 19.88
C ALA A 128 -6.04 -13.90 20.45
N ASN A 129 -7.04 -14.60 19.94
CA ASN A 129 -7.34 -15.99 20.29
C ASN A 129 -6.58 -16.91 19.35
N ILE A 130 -5.71 -17.72 19.92
CA ILE A 130 -4.81 -18.61 19.22
C ILE A 130 -5.40 -20.02 19.32
N THR A 131 -5.67 -20.62 18.17
CA THR A 131 -6.11 -22.02 18.05
C THR A 131 -5.33 -22.68 16.91
N ALA A 132 -5.31 -24.01 16.88
CA ALA A 132 -4.68 -24.75 15.80
C ALA A 132 -5.63 -25.79 15.23
N ASP A 133 -5.59 -25.97 13.91
CA ASP A 133 -6.29 -27.06 13.23
C ASP A 133 -5.75 -28.40 13.75
N PRO A 134 -6.60 -29.30 14.30
CA PRO A 134 -6.13 -30.60 14.78
C PRO A 134 -5.59 -31.53 13.69
N ASP A 135 -5.83 -31.23 12.40
CA ASP A 135 -5.37 -32.06 11.28
C ASP A 135 -4.04 -31.57 10.72
N SER A 136 -3.95 -30.28 10.41
CA SER A 136 -2.80 -29.69 9.74
C SER A 136 -1.79 -29.06 10.70
N GLY A 137 -2.18 -28.79 11.95
CA GLY A 137 -1.40 -27.99 12.89
C GLY A 137 -1.35 -26.50 12.54
N LYS A 138 -2.08 -26.06 11.50
CA LYS A 138 -2.11 -24.65 11.08
C LYS A 138 -2.66 -23.79 12.22
N VAL A 139 -1.89 -22.78 12.62
CA VAL A 139 -2.25 -21.84 13.68
C VAL A 139 -3.09 -20.71 13.10
N ASN A 140 -4.14 -20.32 13.82
CA ASN A 140 -4.98 -19.15 13.57
C ASN A 140 -4.89 -18.18 14.74
N LEU A 141 -4.80 -16.89 14.45
CA LEU A 141 -5.04 -15.80 15.40
C LEU A 141 -6.32 -15.08 15.02
N GLY A 142 -7.38 -15.26 15.80
CA GLY A 142 -8.66 -14.56 15.58
C GLY A 142 -9.00 -13.61 16.71
N THR A 143 -9.50 -12.42 16.38
CA THR A 143 -10.14 -11.54 17.36
C THR A 143 -11.60 -11.96 17.56
N TYR A 144 -11.86 -12.58 18.70
CA TYR A 144 -13.20 -12.92 19.21
C TYR A 144 -13.31 -12.33 20.61
N ARG A 145 -14.42 -11.65 20.90
CA ARG A 145 -14.64 -11.01 22.20
C ARG A 145 -14.69 -12.05 23.31
N ILE A 146 -14.13 -11.71 24.48
CA ILE A 146 -14.03 -12.61 25.63
C ILE A 146 -14.60 -11.93 26.86
N MET A 147 -15.63 -12.56 27.43
CA MET A 147 -16.34 -12.13 28.64
C MET A 147 -15.85 -12.93 29.86
N LEU A 148 -15.74 -12.26 31.00
CA LEU A 148 -15.56 -12.91 32.29
C LEU A 148 -16.84 -13.66 32.67
N THR A 149 -16.67 -14.80 33.33
CA THR A 149 -17.76 -15.55 33.95
C THR A 149 -17.74 -15.32 35.47
N GLU A 150 -18.78 -15.74 36.19
CA GLU A 150 -18.77 -15.75 37.66
C GLU A 150 -17.61 -16.61 38.23
N ARG A 151 -17.21 -17.63 37.48
CA ARG A 151 -16.10 -18.51 37.85
C ARG A 151 -14.75 -17.81 37.58
N PRO A 152 -13.85 -17.72 38.58
CA PRO A 152 -12.58 -17.00 38.46
C PRO A 152 -11.58 -17.66 37.49
N ASP A 153 -11.81 -18.92 37.12
CA ASP A 153 -10.99 -19.76 36.26
C ASP A 153 -11.60 -19.96 34.85
N CYS A 154 -12.70 -19.28 34.53
CA CYS A 154 -13.41 -19.49 33.27
C CYS A 154 -13.73 -18.20 32.53
N LEU A 155 -13.67 -18.30 31.20
CA LEU A 155 -14.06 -17.27 30.24
C LEU A 155 -15.15 -17.83 29.32
N VAL A 156 -15.85 -16.94 28.62
CA VAL A 156 -16.77 -17.30 27.54
C VAL A 156 -16.57 -16.33 26.38
N GLY A 157 -16.66 -16.82 25.16
CA GLY A 157 -16.42 -16.01 23.97
C GLY A 157 -17.21 -16.49 22.77
N TRP A 158 -17.57 -15.55 21.89
CA TRP A 158 -18.36 -15.85 20.71
C TRP A 158 -17.49 -16.06 19.48
N PHE A 159 -17.38 -17.32 19.05
CA PHE A 159 -16.63 -17.71 17.85
C PHE A 159 -17.58 -17.78 16.66
N ILE A 160 -17.55 -16.73 15.82
CA ILE A 160 -18.50 -16.58 14.71
C ILE A 160 -18.37 -17.75 13.72
N LYS A 161 -19.51 -18.34 13.37
CA LYS A 161 -19.60 -19.42 12.37
C LYS A 161 -18.98 -18.98 11.03
N GLY A 162 -18.17 -19.85 10.44
CA GLY A 162 -17.47 -19.56 9.18
C GLY A 162 -16.09 -18.92 9.34
N LYS A 163 -15.57 -18.83 10.57
CA LYS A 163 -14.21 -18.38 10.88
C LYS A 163 -13.34 -19.54 11.35
N ASP A 164 -12.03 -19.43 11.18
CA ASP A 164 -11.08 -20.53 11.44
C ASP A 164 -11.13 -21.01 12.89
N GLY A 165 -11.20 -20.10 13.87
CA GLY A 165 -11.36 -20.47 15.28
C GLY A 165 -12.62 -21.29 15.57
N TYR A 166 -13.73 -21.00 14.89
CA TYR A 166 -14.94 -21.82 14.95
C TYR A 166 -14.70 -23.20 14.32
N PHE A 167 -14.11 -23.27 13.12
CA PHE A 167 -13.84 -24.54 12.45
C PHE A 167 -12.88 -25.43 13.24
N HIS A 168 -11.80 -24.88 13.81
CA HIS A 168 -10.88 -25.61 14.67
C HIS A 168 -11.63 -26.23 15.86
N ARG A 169 -12.44 -25.42 16.55
CA ARG A 169 -13.28 -25.88 17.67
C ARG A 169 -14.19 -27.04 17.27
N GLU A 170 -14.95 -26.89 16.19
CA GLU A 170 -15.89 -27.93 15.73
C GLU A 170 -15.15 -29.24 15.36
N LYS A 171 -13.96 -29.16 14.77
CA LYS A 171 -13.16 -30.36 14.48
C LYS A 171 -12.75 -31.10 15.76
N TYR A 172 -12.35 -30.40 16.82
CA TYR A 172 -12.08 -31.04 18.12
C TYR A 172 -13.34 -31.64 18.74
N PHE A 173 -14.46 -30.90 18.72
CA PHE A 173 -15.73 -31.34 19.30
C PHE A 173 -16.27 -32.59 18.60
N SER A 174 -16.13 -32.68 17.27
CA SER A 174 -16.50 -33.88 16.51
C SER A 174 -15.73 -35.14 16.93
N ARG A 175 -14.59 -34.98 17.61
CA ARG A 175 -13.75 -36.06 18.16
C ARG A 175 -14.00 -36.31 19.65
N GLY A 176 -14.99 -35.64 20.24
CA GLY A 176 -15.25 -35.67 21.68
C GLY A 176 -14.11 -35.07 22.51
N LYS A 177 -13.26 -34.21 21.91
CA LYS A 177 -12.12 -33.60 22.59
C LYS A 177 -12.37 -32.10 22.81
N PRO A 178 -11.90 -31.53 23.93
CA PRO A 178 -11.89 -30.08 24.09
C PRO A 178 -10.89 -29.45 23.11
N CYS A 179 -11.15 -28.21 22.70
CA CYS A 179 -10.28 -27.47 21.77
C CYS A 179 -9.22 -26.68 22.56
N PRO A 180 -7.92 -26.93 22.40
CA PRO A 180 -6.88 -26.12 23.02
C PRO A 180 -6.95 -24.66 22.54
N ILE A 181 -6.79 -23.73 23.47
CA ILE A 181 -6.79 -22.28 23.17
C ILE A 181 -5.78 -21.56 24.05
N ALA A 182 -5.08 -20.60 23.44
CA ALA A 182 -4.35 -19.56 24.14
C ALA A 182 -4.94 -18.19 23.77
N ILE A 183 -4.98 -17.25 24.70
CA ILE A 183 -5.50 -15.90 24.43
C ILE A 183 -4.48 -14.89 24.91
N SER A 184 -4.09 -13.97 24.02
CA SER A 184 -3.15 -12.89 24.29
C SER A 184 -3.89 -11.57 24.46
N PHE A 185 -3.58 -10.85 25.54
CA PHE A 185 -4.09 -9.52 25.88
C PHE A 185 -2.91 -8.56 26.04
N GLY A 186 -3.06 -7.32 25.54
CA GLY A 186 -1.99 -6.33 25.59
C GLY A 186 -0.75 -6.76 24.82
N HIS A 187 -0.93 -7.18 23.57
CA HIS A 187 0.17 -7.44 22.63
C HIS A 187 0.42 -6.22 21.72
N HIS A 188 1.46 -6.28 20.89
CA HIS A 188 1.71 -5.23 19.90
C HIS A 188 0.48 -4.99 19.02
N PRO A 189 0.04 -3.74 18.78
CA PRO A 189 -1.22 -3.48 18.06
C PRO A 189 -1.32 -4.05 16.64
N LEU A 190 -0.18 -4.34 15.99
CA LEU A 190 -0.18 -5.03 14.70
C LEU A 190 -0.79 -6.45 14.79
N ILE A 191 -0.61 -7.15 15.93
CA ILE A 191 -1.24 -8.46 16.14
C ILE A 191 -2.77 -8.32 16.17
N PHE A 192 -3.29 -7.31 16.86
CA PHE A 192 -4.73 -7.00 16.86
C PHE A 192 -5.22 -6.59 15.46
N LEU A 193 -4.48 -5.72 14.77
CA LEU A 193 -4.82 -5.26 13.43
C LEU A 193 -4.93 -6.42 12.44
N ILE A 194 -4.02 -7.39 12.48
CA ILE A 194 -4.04 -8.53 11.55
C ILE A 194 -5.04 -9.60 11.99
N SER A 195 -5.13 -9.95 13.27
CA SER A 195 -6.07 -10.99 13.75
C SER A 195 -7.56 -10.63 13.60
N GLY A 196 -7.88 -9.35 13.40
CA GLY A 196 -9.23 -8.85 13.11
C GLY A 196 -9.58 -8.76 11.61
N ASN A 197 -8.64 -9.00 10.69
CA ASN A 197 -8.83 -8.76 9.25
C ASN A 197 -8.62 -10.04 8.41
N PRO A 198 -9.26 -10.16 7.23
CA PRO A 198 -8.99 -11.27 6.32
C PRO A 198 -7.54 -11.24 5.83
N ILE A 199 -6.87 -12.39 5.88
CA ILE A 199 -5.52 -12.60 5.34
C ILE A 199 -5.55 -13.58 4.15
N PRO A 200 -4.50 -13.64 3.32
CA PRO A 200 -4.36 -14.67 2.30
C PRO A 200 -4.42 -16.10 2.90
N GLU A 201 -5.15 -17.01 2.25
CA GLU A 201 -5.44 -18.35 2.80
C GLU A 201 -4.19 -19.23 2.98
N ASN A 202 -3.13 -18.95 2.22
CA ASN A 202 -1.85 -19.65 2.28
C ASN A 202 -0.93 -19.19 3.42
N LEU A 203 -1.34 -18.20 4.22
CA LEU A 203 -0.57 -17.67 5.34
C LEU A 203 -1.28 -17.91 6.68
N SER A 204 -0.49 -17.90 7.75
CA SER A 204 -0.95 -17.62 9.12
C SER A 204 -0.78 -16.13 9.44
N GLU A 205 -1.52 -15.64 10.43
CA GLU A 205 -1.42 -14.23 10.84
C GLU A 205 -0.01 -13.87 11.31
N TYR A 206 0.69 -14.78 12.01
CA TYR A 206 2.08 -14.54 12.42
C TYR A 206 3.00 -14.31 11.23
N GLU A 207 2.86 -15.11 10.17
CA GLU A 207 3.68 -14.97 8.97
C GLU A 207 3.44 -13.63 8.28
N LEU A 208 2.17 -13.20 8.21
CA LEU A 208 1.83 -11.91 7.63
C LEU A 208 2.33 -10.74 8.49
N ILE A 209 2.17 -10.83 9.81
CA ILE A 209 2.68 -9.81 10.75
C ILE A 209 4.19 -9.68 10.58
N GLY A 210 4.93 -10.79 10.52
CA GLY A 210 6.37 -10.76 10.29
C GLY A 210 6.76 -10.21 8.91
N ALA A 211 5.97 -10.48 7.87
CA ALA A 211 6.17 -9.92 6.53
C ALA A 211 6.00 -8.38 6.50
N ILE A 212 4.97 -7.88 7.18
CA ILE A 212 4.70 -6.45 7.31
C ILE A 212 5.85 -5.79 8.09
N ALA A 213 6.19 -6.36 9.25
CA ALA A 213 7.25 -5.87 10.13
C ALA A 213 8.65 -5.95 9.51
N GLY A 214 8.88 -6.93 8.64
CA GLY A 214 10.22 -7.26 8.11
C GLY A 214 11.08 -8.10 9.06
N GLU A 215 10.54 -8.54 10.20
CA GLU A 215 11.23 -9.37 11.19
C GLU A 215 10.27 -10.33 11.90
N PRO A 216 10.73 -11.49 12.42
CA PRO A 216 9.86 -12.49 13.02
C PRO A 216 9.29 -12.03 14.37
N ILE A 217 8.05 -12.44 14.65
CA ILE A 217 7.44 -12.26 15.97
C ILE A 217 7.98 -13.32 16.94
N ASP A 218 8.48 -12.88 18.08
CA ASP A 218 8.90 -13.78 19.17
C ASP A 218 7.67 -14.39 19.86
N VAL A 219 7.63 -15.72 19.89
CA VAL A 219 6.58 -16.50 20.52
C VAL A 219 7.17 -17.53 21.48
N ILE A 220 6.46 -17.80 22.57
CA ILE A 220 6.76 -18.86 23.52
C ILE A 220 5.85 -20.04 23.23
N ARG A 221 6.39 -21.25 23.25
CA ARG A 221 5.58 -22.46 23.21
C ARG A 221 4.81 -22.57 24.53
N GLY A 222 3.50 -22.41 24.45
CA GLY A 222 2.60 -22.46 25.61
C GLY A 222 2.81 -23.73 26.44
N PRO A 223 3.15 -23.63 27.74
CA PRO A 223 3.41 -24.78 28.60
C PRO A 223 2.25 -25.78 28.68
N VAL A 224 1.00 -25.33 28.52
CA VAL A 224 -0.19 -26.18 28.67
C VAL A 224 -0.67 -26.72 27.32
N THR A 225 -0.81 -25.85 26.33
CA THR A 225 -1.45 -26.17 25.05
C THR A 225 -0.45 -26.40 23.92
N GLY A 226 0.80 -25.98 24.09
CA GLY A 226 1.81 -25.97 23.05
C GLY A 226 1.63 -24.88 21.98
N LEU A 227 0.57 -24.06 22.09
CA LEU A 227 0.27 -22.98 21.15
C LEU A 227 1.28 -21.83 21.26
N PRO A 228 1.59 -21.13 20.14
CA PRO A 228 2.57 -20.04 20.13
C PRO A 228 2.00 -18.74 20.74
N ILE A 229 2.34 -18.45 22.00
CA ILE A 229 1.95 -17.25 22.74
C ILE A 229 2.93 -16.11 22.42
N PRO A 230 2.51 -14.88 22.07
CA PRO A 230 3.45 -13.78 21.86
C PRO A 230 4.26 -13.49 23.13
N ALA A 231 5.60 -13.51 23.04
CA ALA A 231 6.50 -13.41 24.18
C ALA A 231 6.36 -12.10 24.97
N TYR A 232 5.93 -11.03 24.29
CA TYR A 232 5.79 -9.67 24.82
C TYR A 232 4.34 -9.28 25.13
N SER A 233 3.42 -10.25 25.24
CA SER A 233 2.08 -9.95 25.75
C SER A 233 2.13 -9.45 27.19
N GLU A 234 1.25 -8.51 27.53
CA GLU A 234 1.08 -8.05 28.91
C GLU A 234 0.39 -9.10 29.78
N LEU A 235 -0.57 -9.83 29.20
CA LEU A 235 -1.29 -10.93 29.83
C LEU A 235 -1.57 -12.00 28.77
N ALA A 236 -1.39 -13.26 29.11
CA ALA A 236 -1.82 -14.40 28.30
C ALA A 236 -2.47 -15.46 29.18
N VAL A 237 -3.42 -16.21 28.61
CA VAL A 237 -4.05 -17.34 29.28
C VAL A 237 -4.00 -18.56 28.38
N GLU A 238 -3.91 -19.74 28.98
CA GLU A 238 -4.01 -21.02 28.29
C GLU A 238 -5.11 -21.87 28.90
N GLY A 239 -5.81 -22.61 28.05
CA GLY A 239 -6.93 -23.41 28.50
C GLY A 239 -7.50 -24.28 27.40
N GLU A 240 -8.75 -24.66 27.58
CA GLU A 240 -9.49 -25.47 26.64
C GLU A 240 -10.95 -25.04 26.53
N ILE A 241 -11.47 -25.04 25.32
CA ILE A 241 -12.88 -24.80 25.04
C ILE A 241 -13.64 -26.10 25.28
N SER A 242 -14.63 -26.08 26.17
CA SER A 242 -15.39 -27.25 26.57
C SER A 242 -16.40 -27.68 25.50
N PRO A 243 -16.48 -28.97 25.13
CA PRO A 243 -17.48 -29.47 24.20
C PRO A 243 -18.89 -29.59 24.82
N THR A 244 -18.99 -29.55 26.15
CA THR A 244 -20.23 -29.89 26.88
C THR A 244 -20.72 -28.81 27.84
N GLU A 245 -19.82 -27.98 28.36
CA GLU A 245 -20.19 -26.91 29.28
C GLU A 245 -20.30 -25.58 28.53
N THR A 246 -21.34 -24.82 28.87
CA THR A 246 -21.62 -23.50 28.29
C THR A 246 -21.88 -22.48 29.38
N ALA A 247 -21.76 -21.20 29.04
CA ALA A 247 -22.16 -20.07 29.86
C ALA A 247 -22.87 -19.02 28.99
N PRO A 248 -23.72 -18.16 29.58
CA PRO A 248 -24.28 -17.03 28.85
C PRO A 248 -23.17 -16.06 28.41
N GLU A 249 -23.22 -15.62 27.16
CA GLU A 249 -22.39 -14.58 26.55
C GLU A 249 -23.31 -13.48 26.00
N GLY A 250 -22.98 -12.22 26.25
CA GLY A 250 -23.80 -11.10 25.80
C GLY A 250 -25.04 -10.80 26.68
N PRO A 251 -25.85 -9.79 26.30
CA PRO A 251 -25.73 -9.04 25.06
C PRO A 251 -24.49 -8.14 25.08
N PHE A 252 -24.00 -7.75 23.90
CA PHE A 252 -22.82 -6.89 23.75
C PHE A 252 -23.06 -5.87 22.64
N GLY A 253 -22.57 -4.65 22.80
CA GLY A 253 -22.64 -3.64 21.75
C GLY A 253 -21.92 -4.10 20.48
N GLU A 254 -22.60 -4.08 19.34
CA GLU A 254 -21.99 -4.48 18.06
C GLU A 254 -21.43 -3.27 17.30
N TRP A 255 -20.54 -3.53 16.35
CA TRP A 255 -19.90 -2.50 15.51
C TRP A 255 -20.88 -1.64 14.71
N THR A 256 -22.14 -2.08 14.57
CA THR A 256 -23.21 -1.31 13.93
C THR A 256 -23.73 -0.17 14.82
N GLY A 257 -23.34 -0.14 16.09
CA GLY A 257 -23.78 0.83 17.09
C GLY A 257 -25.01 0.40 17.89
N TYR A 258 -25.43 -0.86 17.78
CA TYR A 258 -26.64 -1.39 18.39
C TYR A 258 -26.39 -2.74 19.09
N TYR A 259 -27.27 -3.09 20.03
CA TYR A 259 -27.33 -4.42 20.63
C TYR A 259 -28.21 -5.33 19.78
N THR A 260 -27.67 -5.83 18.67
CA THR A 260 -28.39 -6.72 17.74
C THR A 260 -28.27 -8.20 18.11
N SER A 261 -27.21 -8.56 18.82
CA SER A 261 -26.96 -9.95 19.24
C SER A 261 -27.56 -10.19 20.63
N PRO A 262 -28.51 -11.14 20.78
CA PRO A 262 -29.05 -11.49 22.10
C PRO A 262 -28.00 -12.23 22.94
N THR A 263 -28.34 -12.54 24.19
CA THR A 263 -27.53 -13.45 25.00
C THR A 263 -27.58 -14.85 24.40
N HIS A 264 -26.41 -15.47 24.20
CA HIS A 264 -26.27 -16.83 23.70
C HIS A 264 -25.57 -17.72 24.72
N ALA A 265 -25.92 -19.00 24.73
CA ALA A 265 -25.13 -20.00 25.46
C ALA A 265 -23.93 -20.40 24.59
N GLU A 266 -22.74 -19.99 24.99
CA GLU A 266 -21.49 -20.28 24.28
C GLU A 266 -20.61 -21.24 25.09
N PRO A 267 -19.76 -22.05 24.43
CA PRO A 267 -18.85 -22.96 25.10
C PRO A 267 -17.96 -22.26 26.13
N LEU A 268 -17.86 -22.86 27.32
CA LEU A 268 -17.02 -22.37 28.39
C LEU A 268 -15.54 -22.60 28.04
N ILE A 269 -14.71 -21.60 28.25
CA ILE A 269 -13.26 -21.69 28.13
C ILE A 269 -12.69 -21.87 29.53
N LYS A 270 -12.17 -23.06 29.82
CA LYS A 270 -11.58 -23.39 31.12
C LYS A 270 -10.09 -23.05 31.12
N ILE A 271 -9.69 -22.09 31.96
CA ILE A 271 -8.32 -21.61 32.04
C ILE A 271 -7.51 -22.52 32.97
N LYS A 272 -6.36 -22.97 32.47
CA LYS A 272 -5.43 -23.85 33.17
C LYS A 272 -4.20 -23.12 33.67
N ALA A 273 -3.79 -22.06 32.98
CA ALA A 273 -2.68 -21.20 33.38
C ALA A 273 -2.91 -19.75 32.92
N VAL A 274 -2.42 -18.81 33.72
CA VAL A 274 -2.37 -17.37 33.43
C VAL A 274 -0.94 -16.89 33.56
N TYR A 275 -0.47 -16.15 32.57
CA TYR A 275 0.87 -15.56 32.51
C TYR A 275 0.73 -14.05 32.35
N HIS A 276 1.43 -13.25 33.16
CA HIS A 276 1.38 -11.81 32.99
C HIS A 276 2.66 -11.11 33.43
N ARG A 277 2.90 -9.95 32.80
CA ARG A 277 3.89 -8.99 33.24
C ARG A 277 3.48 -8.35 34.56
N SER A 278 4.46 -7.80 35.26
CA SER A 278 4.23 -6.95 36.41
C SER A 278 3.58 -5.64 35.95
N ASP A 279 2.51 -5.21 36.63
CA ASP A 279 1.68 -4.06 36.24
C ASP A 279 1.13 -4.21 34.78
N PRO A 280 0.30 -5.24 34.52
CA PRO A 280 -0.08 -5.59 33.16
C PRO A 280 -1.04 -4.56 32.55
N ILE A 281 -0.79 -4.21 31.29
CA ILE A 281 -1.64 -3.29 30.53
C ILE A 281 -2.66 -4.09 29.71
N LEU A 282 -3.95 -3.88 29.97
CA LEU A 282 -5.02 -4.42 29.12
C LEU A 282 -5.30 -3.48 27.95
N LEU A 283 -5.17 -4.01 26.73
CA LEU A 283 -5.62 -3.33 25.51
C LEU A 283 -7.11 -3.59 25.30
N GLY A 284 -7.87 -2.53 25.00
CA GLY A 284 -9.30 -2.64 24.72
C GLY A 284 -9.71 -1.86 23.47
N SER A 285 -10.65 -2.44 22.73
CA SER A 285 -11.26 -1.87 21.53
C SER A 285 -12.73 -2.28 21.46
N PRO A 286 -13.57 -1.89 22.44
CA PRO A 286 -14.99 -2.22 22.40
C PRO A 286 -15.65 -1.57 21.17
N PRO A 287 -16.64 -2.22 20.55
CA PRO A 287 -17.48 -1.56 19.57
C PRO A 287 -18.33 -0.47 20.21
N CYS A 288 -18.53 0.65 19.53
CA CYS A 288 -19.46 1.70 19.94
C CYS A 288 -20.33 2.15 18.76
N ARG A 289 -21.06 3.27 18.88
CA ARG A 289 -21.71 3.88 17.72
C ARG A 289 -20.64 4.38 16.73
N PRO A 290 -20.64 3.97 15.44
CA PRO A 290 -19.73 4.53 14.45
C PRO A 290 -19.86 6.06 14.30
N PRO A 291 -18.78 6.77 13.94
CA PRO A 291 -17.43 6.24 13.75
C PRO A 291 -16.75 5.89 15.08
N MET A 292 -15.91 4.87 15.03
CA MET A 292 -15.13 4.36 16.16
C MET A 292 -13.73 3.93 15.72
N GLU A 293 -12.90 3.51 16.65
CA GLU A 293 -11.50 3.19 16.39
C GLU A 293 -11.28 2.25 15.19
N THR A 294 -11.91 1.09 15.26
CA THR A 294 -11.79 0.07 14.21
C THR A 294 -12.29 0.56 12.84
N THR A 295 -13.20 1.54 12.78
CA THR A 295 -13.70 2.06 11.50
C THR A 295 -12.70 2.96 10.80
N TRP A 296 -11.84 3.66 11.55
CA TRP A 296 -10.81 4.55 11.00
C TRP A 296 -9.70 3.78 10.29
N SER A 297 -9.28 2.65 10.85
CA SER A 297 -8.33 1.75 10.21
C SER A 297 -8.99 0.95 9.08
N GLN A 298 -10.18 0.38 9.33
CA GLN A 298 -10.86 -0.48 8.35
C GLN A 298 -11.33 0.25 7.10
N ARG A 299 -11.62 1.58 7.16
CA ARG A 299 -12.01 2.34 5.95
C ARG A 299 -10.92 2.29 4.88
N LEU A 300 -9.67 2.37 5.30
CA LEU A 300 -8.50 2.33 4.41
C LEU A 300 -8.27 0.90 3.92
N LEU A 301 -8.14 -0.05 4.85
CA LEU A 301 -7.83 -1.45 4.51
C LEU A 301 -8.87 -2.07 3.57
N ARG A 302 -10.16 -1.81 3.81
CA ARG A 302 -11.24 -2.32 2.95
C ARG A 302 -11.29 -1.62 1.61
N ALA A 303 -11.15 -0.29 1.58
CA ALA A 303 -11.10 0.46 0.33
C ALA A 303 -10.01 -0.08 -0.60
N MET A 304 -8.80 -0.28 -0.06
CA MET A 304 -7.67 -0.82 -0.80
C MET A 304 -7.93 -2.22 -1.35
N SER A 305 -8.54 -3.10 -0.54
CA SER A 305 -8.89 -4.46 -0.95
C SER A 305 -9.88 -4.47 -2.12
N VAL A 306 -10.89 -3.60 -2.07
CA VAL A 306 -11.88 -3.48 -3.15
C VAL A 306 -11.27 -2.83 -4.39
N GLU A 307 -10.44 -1.80 -4.23
CA GLU A 307 -9.77 -1.13 -5.35
C GLU A 307 -8.83 -2.09 -6.11
N ASP A 308 -8.01 -2.86 -5.38
CA ASP A 308 -7.13 -3.87 -5.98
C ASP A 308 -7.95 -4.95 -6.71
N TYR A 309 -9.05 -5.41 -6.11
CA TYR A 309 -9.96 -6.34 -6.77
C TYR A 309 -10.55 -5.77 -8.07
N LEU A 310 -11.03 -4.52 -8.07
CA LEU A 310 -11.59 -3.88 -9.26
C LEU A 310 -10.57 -3.80 -10.39
N ARG A 311 -9.31 -3.45 -10.07
CA ARG A 311 -8.21 -3.41 -11.03
C ARG A 311 -7.92 -4.80 -11.61
N ARG A 312 -7.82 -5.83 -10.76
CA ARG A 312 -7.61 -7.23 -11.19
C ARG A 312 -8.78 -7.79 -11.99
N ALA A 313 -10.00 -7.36 -11.70
CA ALA A 313 -11.20 -7.70 -12.45
C ALA A 313 -11.29 -6.99 -13.82
N GLY A 314 -10.30 -6.16 -14.16
CA GLY A 314 -10.23 -5.47 -15.45
C GLY A 314 -11.16 -4.27 -15.56
N VAL A 315 -11.64 -3.70 -14.45
CA VAL A 315 -12.42 -2.46 -14.46
C VAL A 315 -11.48 -1.27 -14.70
N PRO A 316 -11.51 -0.60 -15.86
CA PRO A 316 -10.58 0.47 -16.17
C PRO A 316 -10.94 1.76 -15.42
N GLY A 317 -10.04 2.73 -15.41
CA GLY A 317 -10.36 4.09 -14.95
C GLY A 317 -10.73 4.25 -13.47
N VAL A 318 -10.59 3.22 -12.63
CA VAL A 318 -10.82 3.32 -11.17
C VAL A 318 -9.82 4.29 -10.55
N LYS A 319 -10.33 5.37 -9.95
CA LYS A 319 -9.55 6.40 -9.27
C LYS A 319 -9.36 6.13 -7.79
N GLY A 320 -10.34 5.46 -7.18
CA GLY A 320 -10.25 5.05 -5.78
C GLY A 320 -11.56 4.49 -5.27
N VAL A 321 -11.49 3.89 -4.09
CA VAL A 321 -12.63 3.43 -3.31
C VAL A 321 -12.56 4.09 -1.93
N TRP A 322 -13.71 4.39 -1.35
CA TRP A 322 -13.80 4.90 0.01
C TRP A 322 -14.94 4.23 0.76
N TYR A 323 -14.71 3.89 2.02
CA TYR A 323 -15.76 3.44 2.93
C TYR A 323 -16.04 4.53 3.94
N HIS A 324 -17.31 4.95 4.04
CA HIS A 324 -17.66 6.01 4.97
C HIS A 324 -17.66 5.50 6.43
N PRO A 325 -16.91 6.13 7.36
CA PRO A 325 -16.79 5.66 8.75
C PRO A 325 -18.12 5.58 9.49
N ALA A 326 -19.06 6.50 9.23
CA ALA A 326 -20.39 6.46 9.83
C ALA A 326 -21.19 5.19 9.49
N GLY A 327 -20.86 4.52 8.38
CA GLY A 327 -21.43 3.23 8.00
C GLY A 327 -20.70 2.02 8.59
N GLY A 328 -19.91 2.21 9.66
CA GLY A 328 -19.04 1.18 10.24
C GLY A 328 -17.96 0.68 9.27
N SER A 329 -17.61 1.50 8.28
CA SER A 329 -16.73 1.15 7.16
C SER A 329 -17.21 -0.11 6.41
N ARG A 330 -18.53 -0.29 6.28
CA ARG A 330 -19.19 -1.36 5.50
C ARG A 330 -20.44 -0.91 4.77
N PHE A 331 -21.39 -0.27 5.47
CA PHE A 331 -22.71 0.01 4.93
C PHE A 331 -22.71 0.97 3.73
N LEU A 332 -21.72 1.87 3.65
CA LEU A 332 -21.62 2.86 2.59
C LEU A 332 -20.23 2.82 1.95
N MET A 333 -20.22 2.54 0.65
CA MET A 333 -19.04 2.54 -0.22
C MET A 333 -19.20 3.65 -1.27
N VAL A 334 -18.11 4.35 -1.58
CA VAL A 334 -18.01 5.31 -2.68
C VAL A 334 -16.92 4.84 -3.64
N ILE A 335 -17.17 4.90 -4.94
CA ILE A 335 -16.23 4.50 -5.98
C ILE A 335 -16.04 5.68 -6.93
N GLY A 336 -14.81 6.16 -7.09
CA GLY A 336 -14.47 7.18 -8.07
C GLY A 336 -13.99 6.55 -9.37
N ILE A 337 -14.55 6.95 -10.51
CA ILE A 337 -14.17 6.44 -11.83
C ILE A 337 -13.94 7.56 -12.84
N SER A 338 -12.99 7.36 -13.75
CA SER A 338 -12.93 8.06 -15.03
C SER A 338 -13.74 7.26 -16.03
N GLN A 339 -14.94 7.72 -16.37
CA GLN A 339 -15.81 6.99 -17.26
C GLN A 339 -15.17 6.69 -18.62
N LYS A 340 -15.22 5.43 -19.09
CA LYS A 340 -14.64 4.99 -20.37
C LYS A 340 -15.67 4.53 -21.41
N TYR A 341 -16.88 4.16 -20.98
CA TYR A 341 -17.95 3.68 -21.86
C TYR A 341 -19.32 3.75 -21.15
N PRO A 342 -20.45 3.67 -21.89
CA PRO A 342 -21.78 3.56 -21.28
C PRO A 342 -21.89 2.34 -20.37
N GLY A 343 -22.48 2.52 -19.17
CA GLY A 343 -22.62 1.44 -18.18
C GLY A 343 -21.39 1.18 -17.31
N HIS A 344 -20.32 1.96 -17.47
CA HIS A 344 -19.09 1.80 -16.69
C HIS A 344 -19.31 1.91 -15.17
N ALA A 345 -20.14 2.87 -14.73
CA ALA A 345 -20.50 3.02 -13.32
C ALA A 345 -21.16 1.77 -12.74
N GLN A 346 -22.08 1.17 -13.49
CA GLN A 346 -22.75 -0.06 -13.09
C GLN A 346 -21.78 -1.23 -12.99
N GLN A 347 -20.90 -1.42 -13.99
CA GLN A 347 -19.89 -2.47 -13.94
C GLN A 347 -18.99 -2.34 -12.71
N ALA A 348 -18.51 -1.12 -12.41
CA ALA A 348 -17.69 -0.87 -11.23
C ALA A 348 -18.42 -1.22 -9.93
N ALA A 349 -19.68 -0.79 -9.79
CA ALA A 349 -20.50 -1.10 -8.61
C ALA A 349 -20.77 -2.60 -8.44
N PHE A 350 -21.16 -3.30 -9.52
CA PHE A 350 -21.41 -4.75 -9.46
C PHE A 350 -20.14 -5.54 -9.16
N ALA A 351 -19.01 -5.18 -9.76
CA ALA A 351 -17.73 -5.82 -9.48
C ALA A 351 -17.31 -5.61 -8.01
N ALA A 352 -17.42 -4.38 -7.50
CA ALA A 352 -17.11 -4.07 -6.10
C ALA A 352 -18.00 -4.84 -5.13
N MET A 353 -19.31 -4.89 -5.41
CA MET A 353 -20.28 -5.65 -4.63
C MET A 353 -20.03 -7.17 -4.67
N GLY A 354 -19.51 -7.69 -5.77
CA GLY A 354 -19.28 -9.13 -5.98
C GLY A 354 -18.06 -9.70 -5.23
N CYS A 355 -17.13 -8.87 -4.77
CA CYS A 355 -15.94 -9.34 -4.06
C CYS A 355 -16.23 -9.66 -2.58
N LYS A 356 -15.38 -10.48 -1.93
CA LYS A 356 -15.55 -10.88 -0.51
C LYS A 356 -15.67 -9.68 0.45
N THR A 357 -14.87 -8.63 0.25
CA THR A 357 -14.84 -7.44 1.12
C THR A 357 -16.06 -6.54 0.91
N GLY A 358 -16.40 -6.23 -0.35
CA GLY A 358 -17.57 -5.40 -0.71
C GLY A 358 -18.91 -6.13 -0.61
N GLY A 359 -18.88 -7.45 -0.65
CA GLY A 359 -20.04 -8.33 -0.63
C GLY A 359 -20.66 -8.54 0.75
N LEU A 360 -19.99 -8.21 1.87
CA LEU A 360 -20.53 -8.43 3.22
C LEU A 360 -21.10 -7.14 3.82
N MET A 361 -22.41 -7.12 4.11
CA MET A 361 -23.09 -6.03 4.83
C MET A 361 -22.98 -4.63 4.21
N GLY A 362 -22.84 -4.56 2.88
CA GLY A 362 -23.04 -3.30 2.15
C GLY A 362 -24.51 -2.90 2.12
N ARG A 363 -24.80 -1.60 1.98
CA ARG A 363 -26.16 -1.05 1.85
C ARG A 363 -26.27 -0.01 0.73
N TYR A 364 -25.30 0.88 0.63
CA TYR A 364 -25.23 1.93 -0.37
C TYR A 364 -23.87 1.87 -1.08
N ILE A 365 -23.91 1.89 -2.41
CA ILE A 365 -22.73 2.05 -3.25
C ILE A 365 -22.98 3.29 -4.10
N ILE A 366 -22.17 4.32 -3.95
CA ILE A 366 -22.24 5.54 -4.74
C ILE A 366 -21.08 5.56 -5.72
N VAL A 367 -21.35 5.72 -7.01
CA VAL A 367 -20.30 5.82 -8.03
C VAL A 367 -20.27 7.26 -8.55
N VAL A 368 -19.11 7.90 -8.52
CA VAL A 368 -18.90 9.30 -8.92
C VAL A 368 -17.81 9.43 -9.98
N ASP A 369 -17.85 10.51 -10.76
CA ASP A 369 -16.80 10.86 -11.72
C ASP A 369 -15.48 11.26 -11.01
N ASP A 370 -14.40 11.37 -11.78
CA ASP A 370 -13.04 11.63 -11.29
C ASP A 370 -12.78 13.10 -10.90
N ASP A 371 -13.78 13.97 -11.02
CA ASP A 371 -13.76 15.34 -10.52
C ASP A 371 -14.21 15.48 -9.06
N ILE A 372 -14.69 14.39 -8.44
CA ILE A 372 -15.18 14.36 -7.05
C ILE A 372 -14.12 13.78 -6.11
N GLU A 373 -13.79 14.50 -5.03
CA GLU A 373 -12.99 13.95 -3.94
C GLU A 373 -13.83 12.97 -3.11
N ILE A 374 -13.64 11.66 -3.35
CA ILE A 374 -14.43 10.58 -2.74
C ILE A 374 -14.36 10.53 -1.20
N ARG A 375 -13.35 11.16 -0.60
CA ARG A 375 -13.19 11.28 0.86
C ARG A 375 -13.95 12.50 1.43
N ASN A 376 -14.28 13.48 0.59
CA ASN A 376 -15.09 14.63 0.95
C ASN A 376 -16.58 14.30 0.73
N PHE A 377 -17.27 13.93 1.80
CA PHE A 377 -18.63 13.45 1.67
C PHE A 377 -19.64 14.54 1.25
N ASP A 378 -19.33 15.82 1.47
CA ASP A 378 -20.16 16.91 0.96
C ASP A 378 -20.11 16.97 -0.58
N GLU A 379 -18.95 16.73 -1.19
CA GLU A 379 -18.83 16.63 -2.65
C GLU A 379 -19.51 15.38 -3.21
N VAL A 380 -19.37 14.23 -2.52
CA VAL A 380 -20.07 12.99 -2.91
C VAL A 380 -21.58 13.16 -2.87
N LEU A 381 -22.11 13.78 -1.79
CA LEU A 381 -23.53 14.08 -1.68
C LEU A 381 -23.97 15.10 -2.72
N TRP A 382 -23.16 16.13 -3.00
CA TRP A 382 -23.45 17.09 -4.05
C TRP A 382 -23.55 16.43 -5.43
N ALA A 383 -22.61 15.55 -5.79
CA ALA A 383 -22.67 14.78 -7.03
C ALA A 383 -23.92 13.88 -7.08
N MET A 384 -24.22 13.18 -5.98
CA MET A 384 -25.43 12.36 -5.87
C MET A 384 -26.70 13.18 -6.08
N LEU A 385 -26.82 14.34 -5.44
CA LEU A 385 -28.04 15.17 -5.52
C LEU A 385 -28.20 15.88 -6.86
N THR A 386 -27.12 16.12 -7.59
CA THR A 386 -27.14 16.94 -8.82
C THR A 386 -27.00 16.12 -10.11
N ARG A 387 -26.47 14.90 -10.06
CA ARG A 387 -26.19 14.06 -11.23
C ARG A 387 -27.04 12.78 -11.30
N SER A 388 -27.62 12.36 -10.18
CA SER A 388 -28.51 11.18 -10.13
C SER A 388 -29.98 11.58 -10.22
N ASP A 389 -30.73 10.86 -11.04
CA ASP A 389 -32.21 10.89 -11.06
C ASP A 389 -32.72 9.55 -10.54
N PRO A 390 -33.44 9.51 -9.40
CA PRO A 390 -33.75 8.27 -8.68
C PRO A 390 -34.29 7.11 -9.53
N GLU A 391 -35.19 7.38 -10.49
CA GLU A 391 -35.79 6.33 -11.33
C GLU A 391 -34.76 5.61 -12.20
N ARG A 392 -33.81 6.36 -12.77
CA ARG A 392 -32.86 5.85 -13.78
C ARG A 392 -31.46 5.57 -13.22
N SER A 393 -31.09 6.22 -12.13
CA SER A 393 -29.73 6.19 -11.55
C SER A 393 -29.61 5.26 -10.34
N ILE A 394 -30.73 4.82 -9.75
CA ILE A 394 -30.71 3.93 -8.57
C ILE A 394 -31.12 2.51 -8.95
N GLN A 395 -30.24 1.56 -8.70
CA GLN A 395 -30.54 0.14 -8.81
C GLN A 395 -30.67 -0.49 -7.43
N ILE A 396 -31.76 -1.22 -7.21
CA ILE A 396 -31.98 -1.98 -5.97
C ILE A 396 -31.66 -3.45 -6.22
N VAL A 397 -30.56 -3.91 -5.64
CA VAL A 397 -30.18 -5.34 -5.63
C VAL A 397 -30.74 -5.96 -4.36
N ARG A 398 -31.48 -7.06 -4.49
CA ARG A 398 -32.15 -7.75 -3.37
C ARG A 398 -31.39 -9.02 -2.99
N SER A 399 -31.68 -9.52 -1.79
CA SER A 399 -31.14 -10.80 -1.30
C SER A 399 -29.61 -10.86 -1.26
N CYS A 400 -28.96 -9.73 -0.93
CA CYS A 400 -27.51 -9.62 -0.81
C CYS A 400 -27.01 -10.17 0.52
N TRP A 401 -25.75 -10.61 0.55
CA TRP A 401 -25.12 -11.16 1.74
C TRP A 401 -25.05 -10.13 2.88
N SER A 402 -25.64 -10.50 4.02
CA SER A 402 -25.62 -9.72 5.27
C SER A 402 -25.31 -10.63 6.46
N SER A 403 -25.38 -10.11 7.68
CA SER A 403 -25.20 -10.88 8.91
C SER A 403 -26.31 -10.59 9.92
N GLU A 404 -26.37 -11.40 10.97
CA GLU A 404 -27.29 -11.23 12.11
C GLU A 404 -27.05 -9.92 12.87
N MET A 405 -25.91 -9.26 12.66
CA MET A 405 -25.61 -7.95 13.24
C MET A 405 -26.24 -6.78 12.46
N ASP A 406 -26.89 -7.02 11.32
CA ASP A 406 -27.53 -5.96 10.53
C ASP A 406 -28.77 -5.43 11.28
N PRO A 407 -28.77 -4.16 11.77
CA PRO A 407 -29.85 -3.65 12.61
C PRO A 407 -31.15 -3.40 11.84
N ALA A 408 -31.13 -3.45 10.51
CA ALA A 408 -32.34 -3.27 9.71
C ALA A 408 -33.00 -4.59 9.29
N ILE A 409 -32.37 -5.72 9.58
CA ILE A 409 -33.01 -7.03 9.42
C ILE A 409 -33.90 -7.24 10.64
N GLU A 410 -35.17 -7.59 10.38
CA GLU A 410 -36.12 -7.86 11.45
C GLU A 410 -35.63 -9.00 12.36
N PRO A 411 -35.72 -8.85 13.69
CA PRO A 411 -35.30 -9.88 14.63
C PRO A 411 -35.92 -11.25 14.31
N GLY A 412 -35.08 -12.30 14.31
CA GLY A 412 -35.50 -13.67 14.02
C GLY A 412 -35.62 -14.03 12.53
N LYS A 413 -35.44 -13.08 11.61
CA LYS A 413 -35.36 -13.38 10.16
C LYS A 413 -33.92 -13.63 9.73
N ARG A 414 -33.71 -14.65 8.89
CA ARG A 414 -32.39 -14.91 8.30
C ARG A 414 -32.08 -13.92 7.18
N GLY A 415 -30.97 -13.20 7.34
CA GLY A 415 -29.78 -13.44 6.52
C GLY A 415 -29.77 -13.00 5.05
N THR A 416 -30.35 -11.87 4.70
CA THR A 416 -29.94 -11.05 3.52
C THR A 416 -30.40 -9.61 3.70
N ASN A 417 -29.80 -8.65 2.98
CA ASN A 417 -30.32 -7.28 2.88
C ASN A 417 -30.51 -6.86 1.41
N SER A 418 -31.11 -5.69 1.19
CA SER A 418 -31.08 -5.02 -0.10
C SER A 418 -29.97 -3.96 -0.15
N ARG A 419 -29.52 -3.64 -1.35
CA ARG A 419 -28.50 -2.62 -1.62
C ARG A 419 -28.97 -1.66 -2.68
N ALA A 420 -28.68 -0.39 -2.48
CA ALA A 420 -28.86 0.64 -3.51
C ALA A 420 -27.50 0.95 -4.14
N ILE A 421 -27.40 0.74 -5.44
CA ILE A 421 -26.32 1.27 -6.27
C ILE A 421 -26.82 2.61 -6.82
N ILE A 422 -26.10 3.68 -6.57
CA ILE A 422 -26.44 5.05 -6.97
C ILE A 422 -25.38 5.52 -7.96
N ASP A 423 -25.76 5.64 -9.22
CA ASP A 423 -24.94 6.23 -10.27
C ASP A 423 -25.04 7.75 -10.19
N ALA A 424 -24.04 8.36 -9.56
CA ALA A 424 -23.88 9.79 -9.40
C ALA A 424 -22.86 10.36 -10.40
N CYS A 425 -22.59 9.64 -11.49
CA CYS A 425 -21.79 10.17 -12.59
C CYS A 425 -22.69 10.95 -13.57
N TRP A 426 -22.10 11.84 -14.36
CA TRP A 426 -22.78 12.38 -15.54
C TRP A 426 -23.14 11.26 -16.50
N PRO A 427 -24.38 11.19 -17.04
CA PRO A 427 -24.72 10.09 -17.93
C PRO A 427 -23.83 10.12 -19.17
N TYR A 428 -23.20 8.97 -19.45
CA TYR A 428 -22.08 8.88 -20.40
C TYR A 428 -22.40 9.49 -21.78
N ASN A 429 -23.61 9.26 -22.28
CA ASN A 429 -24.07 9.66 -23.61
C ASN A 429 -24.15 11.18 -23.83
N TRP A 430 -24.19 11.98 -22.77
CA TRP A 430 -24.20 13.44 -22.88
C TRP A 430 -23.23 14.12 -21.91
N ARG A 431 -22.25 13.38 -21.37
CA ARG A 431 -21.24 13.89 -20.44
C ARG A 431 -20.43 15.07 -21.00
N GLU A 432 -20.18 15.08 -22.31
CA GLU A 432 -19.45 16.16 -22.98
C GLU A 432 -20.27 17.46 -23.04
N ASN A 433 -21.59 17.34 -22.93
CA ASN A 433 -22.54 18.44 -22.85
C ASN A 433 -23.01 18.71 -21.41
N ALA A 434 -22.39 18.07 -20.40
CA ALA A 434 -22.74 18.31 -19.02
C ALA A 434 -22.50 19.79 -18.62
N PRO A 435 -23.34 20.36 -17.75
CA PRO A 435 -23.08 21.68 -17.19
C PRO A 435 -21.69 21.76 -16.56
N ARG A 436 -20.98 22.86 -16.82
CA ARG A 436 -19.67 23.09 -16.20
C ARG A 436 -19.84 23.31 -14.69
N THR A 437 -19.03 22.61 -13.91
CA THR A 437 -18.93 22.85 -12.47
C THR A 437 -18.42 24.26 -12.21
N CYS A 438 -19.08 24.99 -11.30
CA CYS A 438 -18.67 26.33 -10.91
C CYS A 438 -17.59 26.26 -9.82
N VAL A 439 -16.34 26.06 -10.23
CA VAL A 439 -15.16 26.00 -9.34
C VAL A 439 -14.03 26.85 -9.91
N ALA A 440 -13.14 27.31 -9.03
CA ALA A 440 -11.89 27.93 -9.46
C ALA A 440 -11.03 26.91 -10.23
N GLU A 441 -10.22 27.39 -11.18
CA GLU A 441 -9.28 26.51 -11.88
C GLU A 441 -8.32 25.86 -10.86
N LYS A 442 -8.03 24.58 -11.07
CA LYS A 442 -7.17 23.82 -10.16
C LYS A 442 -5.79 24.44 -10.03
N THR A 443 -5.21 24.95 -11.12
CA THR A 443 -3.92 25.66 -11.13
C THR A 443 -3.96 26.92 -10.28
N ILE A 444 -5.02 27.73 -10.36
CA ILE A 444 -5.20 28.93 -9.52
C ILE A 444 -5.40 28.52 -8.06
N THR A 445 -6.19 27.46 -7.83
CA THR A 445 -6.43 26.95 -6.47
C THR A 445 -5.13 26.41 -5.86
N GLU A 446 -4.34 25.66 -6.61
CA GLU A 446 -3.01 25.18 -6.23
C GLU A 446 -2.04 26.34 -6.04
N GLU A 447 -2.05 27.36 -6.88
CA GLU A 447 -1.24 28.58 -6.71
C GLU A 447 -1.59 29.30 -5.40
N VAL A 448 -2.88 29.42 -5.09
CA VAL A 448 -3.37 30.06 -3.85
C VAL A 448 -3.11 29.20 -2.61
N LEU A 449 -3.22 27.87 -2.73
CA LEU A 449 -2.97 26.91 -1.64
C LEU A 449 -1.47 26.65 -1.42
N THR A 450 -0.66 26.75 -2.48
CA THR A 450 0.79 26.66 -2.42
C THR A 450 1.29 27.89 -1.70
N ARG A 451 1.50 27.74 -0.39
CA ARG A 451 1.95 28.86 0.45
C ARG A 451 3.22 29.51 -0.09
N HIS A 452 4.08 28.76 -0.79
CA HIS A 452 5.34 29.24 -1.34
C HIS A 452 5.72 28.53 -2.65
N ILE A 453 5.87 29.29 -3.75
CA ILE A 453 6.61 28.86 -4.95
C ILE A 453 8.05 29.34 -4.78
N VAL A 454 9.02 28.43 -4.87
CA VAL A 454 10.44 28.74 -4.69
C VAL A 454 11.16 28.65 -6.02
N ASP A 455 11.59 29.81 -6.55
CA ASP A 455 12.46 29.85 -7.72
C ASP A 455 13.89 29.45 -7.33
N ILE A 456 14.28 28.23 -7.68
CA ILE A 456 15.62 27.70 -7.40
C ILE A 456 16.72 28.34 -8.26
N LYS A 457 16.39 29.16 -9.26
CA LYS A 457 17.38 29.88 -10.08
C LYS A 457 18.23 30.85 -9.26
N GLY A 458 17.74 31.29 -8.11
CA GLY A 458 18.51 32.10 -7.16
C GLY A 458 19.55 31.32 -6.35
N ILE A 459 19.56 29.98 -6.40
CA ILE A 459 20.51 29.15 -5.65
C ILE A 459 21.83 29.09 -6.43
N PRO A 460 22.96 29.54 -5.82
CA PRO A 460 24.25 29.52 -6.50
C PRO A 460 24.70 28.10 -6.81
N ASN A 461 25.55 27.94 -7.84
CA ASN A 461 26.20 26.70 -8.25
C ASN A 461 25.29 25.62 -8.88
N LEU A 462 24.00 25.87 -9.10
CA LEU A 462 23.13 24.92 -9.81
C LEU A 462 23.20 25.02 -11.34
N GLY A 463 23.82 26.07 -11.89
CA GLY A 463 23.94 26.31 -13.35
C GLY A 463 25.30 25.98 -13.95
N GLY A 464 26.19 25.27 -13.23
CA GLY A 464 27.54 25.00 -13.68
C GLY A 464 27.62 23.86 -14.72
N LEU A 465 28.49 23.99 -15.72
CA LEU A 465 28.85 22.93 -16.66
C LEU A 465 30.38 22.81 -16.68
N HIS A 466 30.90 21.69 -16.19
CA HIS A 466 32.35 21.50 -16.01
C HIS A 466 32.78 20.07 -16.35
N PHE A 467 33.82 19.92 -17.16
CA PHE A 467 34.44 18.62 -17.40
C PHE A 467 35.64 18.41 -16.46
N ASP A 468 35.52 17.42 -15.59
CA ASP A 468 36.58 16.99 -14.68
C ASP A 468 37.50 16.01 -15.40
N SER A 469 38.64 16.52 -15.86
CA SER A 469 39.63 15.73 -16.61
C SER A 469 40.34 14.66 -15.78
N LEU A 470 40.39 14.78 -14.45
CA LEU A 470 40.97 13.75 -13.59
C LEU A 470 39.98 12.62 -13.36
N ALA A 471 38.72 12.97 -13.06
CA ALA A 471 37.66 11.98 -12.87
C ALA A 471 37.10 11.40 -14.17
N GLN A 472 37.41 12.01 -15.33
CA GLN A 472 36.81 11.70 -16.63
C GLN A 472 35.27 11.79 -16.60
N VAL A 473 34.73 12.84 -15.97
CA VAL A 473 33.29 13.03 -15.77
C VAL A 473 32.88 14.46 -16.14
N LEU A 474 31.81 14.59 -16.93
CA LEU A 474 31.11 15.86 -17.14
C LEU A 474 30.11 16.09 -16.01
N ARG A 475 30.31 17.17 -15.26
CA ARG A 475 29.40 17.63 -14.19
C ARG A 475 28.45 18.68 -14.77
N VAL A 476 27.16 18.40 -14.70
CA VAL A 476 26.09 19.23 -15.22
C VAL A 476 25.16 19.64 -14.08
N GLY A 477 25.14 20.91 -13.73
CA GLY A 477 24.22 21.44 -12.73
C GLY A 477 22.76 21.32 -13.16
N ALA A 478 21.85 21.21 -12.20
CA ALA A 478 20.41 21.01 -12.46
C ALA A 478 19.75 22.13 -13.29
N LEU A 479 20.34 23.33 -13.31
CA LEU A 479 19.86 24.49 -14.07
C LEU A 479 20.56 24.70 -15.42
N VAL A 480 21.48 23.82 -15.81
CA VAL A 480 22.07 23.88 -17.15
C VAL A 480 20.99 23.62 -18.18
N THR A 481 20.82 24.57 -19.10
CA THR A 481 19.81 24.46 -20.16
C THR A 481 20.23 23.46 -21.24
N HIS A 482 19.26 22.84 -21.90
CA HIS A 482 19.50 21.97 -23.05
C HIS A 482 20.32 22.70 -24.12
N ARG A 483 20.06 24.00 -24.34
CA ARG A 483 20.87 24.82 -25.28
C ARG A 483 22.33 24.94 -24.84
N THR A 484 22.60 25.08 -23.55
CA THR A 484 23.97 25.19 -23.03
C THR A 484 24.73 23.90 -23.29
N LEU A 485 24.09 22.73 -23.09
CA LEU A 485 24.68 21.43 -23.44
C LEU A 485 24.88 21.29 -24.96
N GLU A 486 23.85 21.59 -25.77
CA GLU A 486 23.89 21.52 -27.24
C GLU A 486 25.01 22.38 -27.85
N SER A 487 25.31 23.55 -27.25
CA SER A 487 26.25 24.53 -27.78
C SER A 487 27.64 24.50 -27.15
N SER A 488 27.82 23.78 -26.06
CA SER A 488 29.11 23.66 -25.37
C SER A 488 30.16 23.00 -26.25
N HIS A 489 31.32 23.64 -26.38
CA HIS A 489 32.46 23.11 -27.12
C HIS A 489 32.93 21.78 -26.54
N THR A 490 33.10 21.71 -25.21
CA THR A 490 33.49 20.49 -24.50
C THR A 490 32.50 19.35 -24.71
N VAL A 491 31.19 19.63 -24.69
CA VAL A 491 30.18 18.58 -24.91
C VAL A 491 30.21 18.09 -26.36
N ARG A 492 30.37 19.00 -27.34
CA ARG A 492 30.45 18.62 -28.75
C ARG A 492 31.68 17.78 -29.08
N GLU A 493 32.82 18.06 -28.45
CA GLU A 493 34.06 17.34 -28.70
C GLU A 493 34.15 16.02 -27.92
N ASP A 494 33.88 16.06 -26.62
CA ASP A 494 34.12 14.91 -25.73
C ASP A 494 32.87 14.03 -25.51
N PHE A 495 31.67 14.56 -25.79
CA PHE A 495 30.39 13.86 -25.62
C PHE A 495 29.48 14.05 -26.86
N PRO A 496 29.95 13.76 -28.08
CA PRO A 496 29.27 14.13 -29.33
C PRO A 496 27.86 13.56 -29.44
N LEU A 497 27.62 12.36 -28.90
CA LEU A 497 26.28 11.75 -28.90
C LEU A 497 25.29 12.46 -27.97
N LEU A 498 25.78 12.99 -26.84
CA LEU A 498 24.96 13.84 -25.96
C LEU A 498 24.60 15.15 -26.67
N ALA A 499 25.57 15.80 -27.32
CA ALA A 499 25.31 17.00 -28.11
C ALA A 499 24.31 16.76 -29.26
N GLU A 500 24.40 15.60 -29.91
CA GLU A 500 23.47 15.20 -30.97
C GLU A 500 22.05 15.02 -30.47
N MET A 501 21.85 14.30 -29.35
CA MET A 501 20.53 14.13 -28.73
C MET A 501 19.95 15.47 -28.31
N GLU A 502 20.74 16.31 -27.63
CA GLU A 502 20.32 17.64 -27.18
C GLU A 502 19.90 18.54 -28.36
N ARG A 503 20.57 18.45 -29.52
CA ARG A 503 20.17 19.19 -30.73
C ARG A 503 18.80 18.78 -31.26
N GLN A 504 18.42 17.52 -31.06
CA GLN A 504 17.14 16.98 -31.49
C GLN A 504 16.01 17.31 -30.49
N LEU A 505 16.32 17.52 -29.21
CA LEU A 505 15.31 17.75 -28.16
C LEU A 505 14.46 19.00 -28.40
N ALA A 506 13.15 18.83 -28.60
CA ALA A 506 12.17 19.91 -28.80
C ALA A 506 12.60 21.00 -29.83
N ASN A 507 11.91 22.15 -29.82
CA ASN A 507 12.33 23.33 -30.59
C ASN A 507 13.32 24.21 -29.79
N ILE A 508 14.02 25.11 -30.49
CA ILE A 508 15.07 25.95 -29.88
C ILE A 508 14.57 26.86 -28.74
N ARG A 509 13.29 27.28 -28.75
CA ARG A 509 12.72 28.13 -27.69
C ARG A 509 12.61 27.35 -26.39
N ILE A 510 12.17 26.10 -26.47
CA ILE A 510 12.11 25.18 -25.32
C ILE A 510 13.53 24.92 -24.80
N ARG A 511 14.50 24.62 -25.68
CA ARG A 511 15.88 24.34 -25.25
C ARG A 511 16.59 25.51 -24.57
N ASN A 512 16.21 26.75 -24.88
CA ASN A 512 16.79 27.94 -24.25
C ASN A 512 16.38 28.11 -22.79
N VAL A 513 15.23 27.55 -22.38
CA VAL A 513 14.68 27.73 -21.03
C VAL A 513 14.59 26.43 -20.24
N GLY A 514 14.38 25.30 -20.91
CA GLY A 514 14.33 23.97 -20.31
C GLY A 514 15.72 23.52 -19.86
N THR A 515 15.80 23.02 -18.65
CA THR A 515 17.04 22.52 -18.04
C THR A 515 17.06 21.01 -18.04
N LEU A 516 18.26 20.43 -18.16
CA LEU A 516 18.41 18.99 -18.09
C LEU A 516 17.89 18.46 -16.75
N GLY A 517 18.24 19.12 -15.63
CA GLY A 517 17.77 18.72 -14.32
C GLY A 517 16.25 18.81 -14.17
N GLY A 518 15.61 19.86 -14.69
CA GLY A 518 14.15 20.00 -14.67
C GLY A 518 13.46 18.92 -15.50
N ASN A 519 14.00 18.60 -16.68
CA ASN A 519 13.50 17.52 -17.53
C ASN A 519 13.54 16.16 -16.82
N LEU A 520 14.67 15.84 -16.18
CA LEU A 520 14.84 14.60 -15.41
C LEU A 520 13.90 14.57 -14.20
N CYS A 521 13.83 15.65 -13.42
CA CYS A 521 12.96 15.74 -12.24
C CYS A 521 11.47 15.68 -12.57
N PHE A 522 11.07 16.13 -13.76
CA PHE A 522 9.69 16.00 -14.23
C PHE A 522 9.29 14.54 -14.51
N ALA A 523 10.28 13.68 -14.83
CA ALA A 523 10.10 12.24 -15.07
C ALA A 523 8.94 11.90 -16.02
N GLU A 524 8.73 12.75 -17.02
CA GLU A 524 7.76 12.48 -18.08
C GLU A 524 8.25 11.30 -18.95
N PRO A 525 7.43 10.27 -19.18
CA PRO A 525 7.84 9.10 -19.97
C PRO A 525 8.27 9.43 -21.40
N HIS A 526 7.71 10.50 -21.97
CA HIS A 526 8.02 10.99 -23.32
C HIS A 526 9.19 12.00 -23.34
N ALA A 527 10.26 11.71 -22.58
CA ALA A 527 11.46 12.53 -22.51
C ALA A 527 12.67 11.83 -23.15
N ASP A 528 13.45 12.58 -23.93
CA ASP A 528 14.65 12.10 -24.63
C ASP A 528 15.84 11.75 -23.70
N PRO A 529 16.27 12.61 -22.75
CA PRO A 529 17.59 12.47 -22.13
C PRO A 529 17.77 11.23 -21.24
N GLY A 530 16.70 10.76 -20.60
CA GLY A 530 16.77 9.68 -19.61
C GLY A 530 17.33 8.38 -20.19
N ALA A 531 16.95 8.03 -21.44
CA ALA A 531 17.44 6.81 -22.09
C ALA A 531 18.95 6.87 -22.39
N LEU A 532 19.43 8.01 -22.89
CA LEU A 532 20.83 8.19 -23.19
C LEU A 532 21.66 8.22 -21.89
N LEU A 533 21.24 8.97 -20.89
CA LEU A 533 21.97 9.06 -19.61
C LEU A 533 22.03 7.72 -18.88
N LEU A 534 20.98 6.90 -18.99
CA LEU A 534 21.01 5.53 -18.49
C LEU A 534 22.05 4.68 -19.23
N ALA A 535 22.14 4.80 -20.55
CA ALA A 535 23.17 4.12 -21.35
C ALA A 535 24.59 4.60 -20.97
N TYR A 536 24.77 5.89 -20.65
CA TYR A 536 26.05 6.39 -20.12
C TYR A 536 26.37 5.89 -18.72
N ARG A 537 25.43 5.27 -18.00
CA ARG A 537 25.53 5.00 -16.54
C ARG A 537 25.81 6.28 -15.77
N ALA A 538 25.07 7.34 -16.12
CA ALA A 538 25.16 8.61 -15.43
C ALA A 538 24.70 8.47 -13.97
N ARG A 539 25.13 9.40 -13.12
CA ARG A 539 24.70 9.50 -11.73
C ARG A 539 24.12 10.86 -11.45
N VAL A 540 23.30 10.97 -10.42
CA VAL A 540 22.69 12.24 -10.02
C VAL A 540 22.88 12.49 -8.53
N LYS A 541 23.11 13.75 -8.16
CA LYS A 541 23.26 14.18 -6.77
C LYS A 541 21.99 14.86 -6.26
N ALA A 542 21.40 14.23 -5.26
CA ALA A 542 20.25 14.73 -4.53
C ALA A 542 20.70 15.34 -3.19
N LYS A 543 20.16 16.51 -2.84
CA LYS A 543 20.53 17.23 -1.62
C LYS A 543 19.30 17.70 -0.87
N SER A 544 19.25 17.42 0.43
CA SER A 544 18.33 18.04 1.37
C SER A 544 19.07 18.91 2.38
N ALA A 545 18.34 19.52 3.31
CA ALA A 545 18.94 20.25 4.42
C ALA A 545 19.79 19.37 5.36
N ARG A 546 19.60 18.04 5.32
CA ARG A 546 20.20 17.10 6.28
C ARG A 546 21.32 16.26 5.68
N ARG A 547 21.27 16.00 4.37
CA ARG A 547 22.22 15.10 3.69
C ARG A 547 22.36 15.42 2.21
N GLU A 548 23.43 14.88 1.63
CA GLU A 548 23.63 14.79 0.19
C GLU A 548 23.86 13.32 -0.15
N ARG A 549 23.25 12.83 -1.23
CA ARG A 549 23.42 11.46 -1.70
C ARG A 549 23.49 11.40 -3.22
N THR A 550 24.12 10.34 -3.72
CA THR A 550 24.23 10.04 -5.14
C THR A 550 23.34 8.86 -5.49
N LEU A 551 22.62 8.96 -6.59
CA LEU A 551 21.78 7.90 -7.15
C LEU A 551 22.32 7.51 -8.53
N GLU A 552 22.33 6.23 -8.84
CA GLU A 552 22.54 5.75 -10.20
C GLU A 552 21.32 6.14 -11.07
N MET A 553 21.53 6.44 -12.35
CA MET A 553 20.41 6.83 -13.23
C MET A 553 19.33 5.74 -13.32
N ALA A 554 19.71 4.47 -13.17
CA ALA A 554 18.80 3.33 -13.13
C ALA A 554 17.81 3.38 -11.95
N ASP A 555 18.23 3.96 -10.83
CA ASP A 555 17.44 4.11 -9.60
C ASP A 555 16.73 5.47 -9.55
N PHE A 556 17.15 6.43 -10.38
CA PHE A 556 16.55 7.76 -10.41
C PHE A 556 15.15 7.76 -11.01
N PHE A 557 14.88 6.97 -12.07
CA PHE A 557 13.53 6.85 -12.63
C PHE A 557 12.79 5.67 -11.98
N VAL A 558 11.69 5.97 -11.30
CA VAL A 558 10.93 4.96 -10.54
C VAL A 558 9.67 4.55 -11.29
N ASP A 559 8.88 5.53 -11.74
CA ASP A 559 7.59 5.33 -12.40
C ASP A 559 7.18 6.59 -13.19
N TYR A 560 6.01 6.57 -13.84
CA TYR A 560 5.38 7.72 -14.47
C TYR A 560 5.41 8.96 -13.56
N TYR A 561 6.09 10.03 -14.00
CA TYR A 561 6.21 11.31 -13.26
C TYR A 561 6.81 11.16 -11.85
N LYS A 562 7.61 10.11 -11.63
CA LYS A 562 8.19 9.79 -10.32
C LYS A 562 9.68 9.51 -10.42
N THR A 563 10.44 10.24 -9.61
CA THR A 563 11.88 10.02 -9.44
C THR A 563 12.21 9.34 -8.11
N GLY A 564 13.48 9.00 -7.93
CA GLY A 564 14.05 8.50 -6.68
C GLY A 564 14.37 9.59 -5.64
N LEU A 565 14.01 10.86 -5.89
CA LEU A 565 14.19 11.96 -4.92
C LEU A 565 13.24 11.80 -3.73
N GLU A 566 13.71 12.09 -2.52
CA GLU A 566 12.83 12.24 -1.36
C GLU A 566 12.13 13.62 -1.37
N ALA A 567 11.06 13.76 -0.58
CA ALA A 567 10.24 14.97 -0.53
C ALA A 567 11.00 16.25 -0.12
N ASP A 568 12.12 16.12 0.62
CA ASP A 568 12.96 17.25 1.05
C ASP A 568 14.24 17.42 0.21
N GLU A 569 14.40 16.66 -0.88
CA GLU A 569 15.59 16.66 -1.73
C GLU A 569 15.39 17.47 -3.02
N ILE A 570 16.44 18.19 -3.44
CA ILE A 570 16.56 18.77 -4.78
C ILE A 570 17.67 18.08 -5.56
N LEU A 571 17.50 17.95 -6.88
CA LEU A 571 18.58 17.58 -7.79
C LEU A 571 19.55 18.76 -7.90
N THR A 572 20.84 18.50 -7.72
CA THR A 572 21.87 19.54 -7.75
C THR A 572 22.83 19.40 -8.91
N GLU A 573 23.24 18.17 -9.23
CA GLU A 573 24.24 17.85 -10.24
C GLU A 573 23.94 16.50 -10.91
N ILE A 574 24.26 16.39 -12.19
CA ILE A 574 24.26 15.18 -13.00
C ILE A 574 25.71 14.91 -13.43
N GLU A 575 26.20 13.71 -13.14
CA GLU A 575 27.54 13.25 -13.45
C GLU A 575 27.49 12.28 -14.64
N ILE A 576 28.05 12.69 -15.78
CA ILE A 576 28.06 11.89 -17.02
C ILE A 576 29.50 11.42 -17.28
N PRO A 577 29.79 10.12 -17.20
CA PRO A 577 31.15 9.61 -17.42
C PRO A 577 31.54 9.71 -18.90
N LYS A 578 32.80 10.07 -19.16
CA LYS A 578 33.38 10.03 -20.50
C LYS A 578 33.62 8.58 -20.90
N LEU A 579 33.11 8.19 -22.06
CA LEU A 579 33.36 6.87 -22.62
C LEU A 579 34.78 6.77 -23.18
N GLY A 580 35.36 5.57 -23.13
CA GLY A 580 36.67 5.30 -23.73
C GLY A 580 36.67 5.49 -25.24
N ARG A 581 37.87 5.68 -25.84
CA ARG A 581 38.01 5.85 -27.31
C ARG A 581 37.53 4.64 -28.13
N ASN A 582 37.40 3.49 -27.47
CA ASN A 582 36.92 2.25 -28.06
C ASN A 582 35.39 2.12 -28.07
N TYR A 583 34.66 3.12 -27.55
CA TYR A 583 33.21 3.15 -27.62
C TYR A 583 32.72 3.85 -28.89
N THR A 584 31.69 3.27 -29.49
CA THR A 584 30.84 3.92 -30.48
C THR A 584 29.40 3.96 -30.00
N GLY A 585 28.60 4.89 -30.50
CA GLY A 585 27.27 5.15 -29.98
C GLY A 585 26.30 5.70 -31.03
N THR A 586 25.01 5.40 -30.86
CA THR A 586 23.92 5.95 -31.66
C THR A 586 22.72 6.27 -30.77
N TYR A 587 21.99 7.32 -31.14
CA TYR A 587 20.74 7.72 -30.52
C TYR A 587 19.72 7.93 -31.62
N LEU A 588 18.73 7.04 -31.67
CA LEU A 588 17.65 7.10 -32.64
C LEU A 588 16.36 7.42 -31.92
N ARG A 589 15.51 8.22 -32.56
CA ARG A 589 14.16 8.47 -32.07
C ARG A 589 13.17 8.55 -33.21
N PHE A 590 11.93 8.20 -32.90
CA PHE A 590 10.79 8.44 -33.74
C PHE A 590 9.86 9.44 -33.05
N CYS A 591 9.65 10.58 -33.70
CA CYS A 591 9.03 11.76 -33.11
C CYS A 591 8.01 12.34 -34.10
N PRO A 592 6.73 11.93 -34.03
CA PRO A 592 5.69 12.42 -34.94
C PRO A 592 5.45 13.93 -34.85
N ALA A 593 5.74 14.54 -33.71
CA ALA A 593 5.62 15.98 -33.45
C ALA A 593 6.84 16.48 -32.64
N GLU A 594 6.64 17.23 -31.56
CA GLU A 594 7.74 17.73 -30.71
C GLU A 594 8.19 16.74 -29.62
N ARG A 595 7.36 15.73 -29.32
CA ARG A 595 7.61 14.74 -28.26
C ARG A 595 7.99 13.38 -28.87
N PRO A 596 9.05 12.72 -28.38
CA PRO A 596 9.43 11.40 -28.85
C PRO A 596 8.38 10.36 -28.47
N MET A 597 8.01 9.53 -29.45
CA MET A 597 7.14 8.38 -29.24
C MET A 597 7.96 7.15 -28.85
N VAL A 598 9.15 6.98 -29.45
CA VAL A 598 10.10 5.92 -29.13
C VAL A 598 11.51 6.50 -29.26
N SER A 599 12.38 6.22 -28.30
CA SER A 599 13.82 6.47 -28.43
C SER A 599 14.63 5.22 -28.13
N VAL A 600 15.81 5.11 -28.74
CA VAL A 600 16.76 4.03 -28.57
C VAL A 600 18.15 4.63 -28.47
N ALA A 601 18.80 4.42 -27.33
CA ALA A 601 20.22 4.69 -27.14
C ALA A 601 20.97 3.36 -27.19
N ALA A 602 21.97 3.26 -28.05
CA ALA A 602 22.82 2.08 -28.13
C ALA A 602 24.30 2.47 -28.14
N LEU A 603 25.10 1.82 -27.29
CA LEU A 603 26.55 2.02 -27.16
C LEU A 603 27.24 0.66 -27.23
N ILE A 604 28.40 0.60 -27.89
CA ILE A 604 29.25 -0.60 -27.94
C ILE A 604 30.69 -0.20 -27.69
N GLY A 605 31.32 -0.80 -26.68
CA GLY A 605 32.76 -0.78 -26.46
C GLY A 605 33.41 -1.99 -27.11
N LEU A 606 34.34 -1.77 -28.05
CA LEU A 606 35.04 -2.85 -28.75
C LEU A 606 36.43 -3.10 -28.15
N ASN A 607 36.85 -4.36 -28.11
CA ASN A 607 38.19 -4.75 -27.71
C ASN A 607 38.59 -6.07 -28.39
N ASN A 608 39.81 -6.15 -28.95
CA ASN A 608 40.35 -7.34 -29.61
C ASN A 608 39.40 -8.02 -30.64
N GLY A 609 38.59 -7.24 -31.38
CA GLY A 609 37.67 -7.74 -32.42
C GLY A 609 36.29 -8.20 -31.94
N GLY A 610 35.97 -8.04 -30.65
CA GLY A 610 34.65 -8.34 -30.07
C GLY A 610 34.11 -7.20 -29.18
N SER A 611 32.81 -7.25 -28.87
CA SER A 611 32.15 -6.34 -27.94
C SER A 611 32.46 -6.67 -26.47
N GLU A 612 33.19 -5.79 -25.80
CA GLU A 612 33.47 -5.91 -24.36
C GLU A 612 32.27 -5.45 -23.52
N ASP A 613 31.58 -4.41 -24.00
CA ASP A 613 30.43 -3.77 -23.33
C ASP A 613 29.40 -3.36 -24.37
N VAL A 614 28.16 -3.80 -24.21
CA VAL A 614 27.02 -3.40 -25.05
C VAL A 614 25.99 -2.78 -24.12
N ARG A 615 25.49 -1.60 -24.48
CA ARG A 615 24.44 -0.92 -23.72
C ARG A 615 23.31 -0.56 -24.66
N LEU A 616 22.11 -1.04 -24.37
CA LEU A 616 20.92 -0.84 -25.18
C LEU A 616 19.78 -0.39 -24.27
N VAL A 617 19.33 0.84 -24.47
CA VAL A 617 18.26 1.45 -23.69
C VAL A 617 17.14 1.92 -24.60
N MET A 618 15.91 1.51 -24.29
CA MET A 618 14.71 2.02 -24.93
C MET A 618 14.04 3.07 -24.05
N GLY A 619 13.72 4.23 -24.60
CA GLY A 619 12.96 5.30 -23.96
C GLY A 619 11.58 5.49 -24.58
N CYS A 620 10.70 6.17 -23.85
CA CYS A 620 9.33 6.51 -24.27
C CYS A 620 8.39 5.32 -24.49
N VAL A 621 8.76 4.13 -24.01
CA VAL A 621 8.04 2.87 -24.26
C VAL A 621 7.77 2.07 -22.97
N GLY A 622 7.60 2.79 -21.87
CA GLY A 622 7.26 2.27 -20.55
C GLY A 622 7.22 3.39 -19.50
N PRO A 623 6.97 3.06 -18.22
CA PRO A 623 6.98 4.01 -17.10
C PRO A 623 8.33 4.71 -16.88
N LYS A 624 9.42 4.08 -17.34
CA LYS A 624 10.80 4.57 -17.24
C LYS A 624 11.63 4.04 -18.41
N PRO A 625 12.82 4.61 -18.70
CA PRO A 625 13.75 4.03 -19.65
C PRO A 625 14.11 2.58 -19.29
N ILE A 626 14.13 1.71 -20.29
CA ILE A 626 14.29 0.25 -20.13
C ILE A 626 15.69 -0.13 -20.60
N LEU A 627 16.53 -0.62 -19.69
CA LEU A 627 17.82 -1.23 -20.00
C LEU A 627 17.61 -2.68 -20.46
N ALA A 628 18.09 -3.03 -21.65
CA ALA A 628 17.86 -4.34 -22.25
C ALA A 628 18.95 -5.37 -21.88
N GLN A 629 19.16 -5.61 -20.58
CA GLN A 629 20.28 -6.41 -20.06
C GLN A 629 20.39 -7.79 -20.73
N GLU A 630 19.28 -8.50 -20.93
CA GLU A 630 19.31 -9.83 -21.58
C GLU A 630 19.76 -9.79 -23.04
N ILE A 631 19.58 -8.66 -23.72
CA ILE A 631 20.03 -8.45 -25.10
C ILE A 631 21.50 -8.05 -25.08
N GLU A 632 21.91 -7.19 -24.16
CA GLU A 632 23.31 -6.81 -23.94
C GLU A 632 24.18 -8.05 -23.68
N ASP A 633 23.72 -8.94 -22.79
CA ASP A 633 24.42 -10.18 -22.44
C ASP A 633 24.53 -11.13 -23.64
N ASP A 634 23.49 -11.24 -24.47
CA ASP A 634 23.58 -12.00 -25.72
C ASP A 634 24.59 -11.34 -26.67
N LEU A 635 24.60 -10.01 -26.79
CA LEU A 635 25.46 -9.31 -27.74
C LEU A 635 26.92 -9.15 -27.30
N LYS A 636 27.28 -9.59 -26.10
CA LYS A 636 28.64 -9.55 -25.56
C LYS A 636 29.57 -10.54 -26.27
N ASP A 637 30.85 -10.21 -26.35
CA ASP A 637 31.93 -10.99 -26.95
C ASP A 637 31.71 -11.34 -28.43
N LYS A 638 30.80 -10.62 -29.11
CA LYS A 638 30.48 -10.79 -30.53
C LYS A 638 31.17 -9.72 -31.36
N SER A 639 31.60 -10.09 -32.57
CA SER A 639 32.12 -9.14 -33.55
C SER A 639 31.02 -8.21 -34.07
N ALA A 640 31.40 -7.07 -34.63
CA ALA A 640 30.44 -6.13 -35.25
C ALA A 640 29.57 -6.81 -36.33
N ASN A 641 30.12 -7.77 -37.08
CA ASN A 641 29.35 -8.51 -38.08
C ASN A 641 28.29 -9.43 -37.44
N GLU A 642 28.62 -10.09 -36.34
CA GLU A 642 27.69 -10.95 -35.61
C GLU A 642 26.58 -10.15 -34.91
N ILE A 643 26.92 -8.99 -34.34
CA ILE A 643 25.94 -8.06 -33.77
C ILE A 643 25.00 -7.55 -34.87
N SER A 644 25.54 -7.17 -36.03
CA SER A 644 24.72 -6.75 -37.16
C SER A 644 23.79 -7.86 -37.67
N ALA A 645 24.24 -9.11 -37.68
CA ALA A 645 23.42 -10.26 -38.09
C ALA A 645 22.27 -10.53 -37.11
N LYS A 646 22.48 -10.25 -35.82
CA LYS A 646 21.48 -10.41 -34.74
C LYS A 646 20.59 -9.20 -34.51
N ALA A 647 20.82 -8.09 -35.21
CA ALA A 647 20.11 -6.83 -34.96
C ALA A 647 18.58 -6.94 -35.06
N LEU A 648 18.06 -7.75 -36.00
CA LEU A 648 16.62 -7.96 -36.15
C LEU A 648 16.02 -8.76 -34.98
N GLU A 649 16.69 -9.84 -34.57
CA GLU A 649 16.31 -10.68 -33.42
C GLU A 649 16.31 -9.85 -32.12
N ALA A 650 17.35 -9.04 -31.93
CA ALA A 650 17.44 -8.09 -30.81
C ALA A 650 16.27 -7.09 -30.81
N GLY A 651 15.89 -6.59 -31.99
CA GLY A 651 14.72 -5.70 -32.12
C GLY A 651 13.40 -6.38 -31.73
N GLU A 652 13.20 -7.65 -32.11
CA GLU A 652 12.02 -8.42 -31.73
C GLU A 652 11.94 -8.62 -30.22
N ARG A 653 13.04 -9.01 -29.60
CA ARG A 653 13.14 -9.17 -28.14
C ARG A 653 12.91 -7.85 -27.42
N ALA A 654 13.52 -6.76 -27.87
CA ALA A 654 13.36 -5.44 -27.27
C ALA A 654 11.89 -4.96 -27.31
N ALA A 655 11.18 -5.23 -28.41
CA ALA A 655 9.76 -4.89 -28.53
C ALA A 655 8.88 -5.63 -27.52
N LEU A 656 9.22 -6.87 -27.16
CA LEU A 656 8.51 -7.66 -26.15
C LEU A 656 8.78 -7.17 -24.72
N MET A 657 9.96 -6.58 -24.47
CA MET A 657 10.31 -5.99 -23.18
C MET A 657 9.58 -4.66 -22.91
N CYS A 658 9.03 -4.03 -23.95
CA CYS A 658 8.38 -2.72 -23.85
C CYS A 658 6.88 -2.83 -23.55
N ASP A 659 6.39 -1.92 -22.72
CA ASP A 659 4.96 -1.78 -22.38
C ASP A 659 4.47 -0.34 -22.64
N PRO A 660 4.42 0.09 -23.91
CA PRO A 660 3.99 1.44 -24.24
C PRO A 660 2.48 1.60 -24.08
N LEU A 661 2.04 2.78 -23.65
CA LEU A 661 0.61 3.14 -23.63
C LEU A 661 0.11 3.48 -25.03
N GLU A 662 -1.14 3.12 -25.34
CA GLU A 662 -1.84 3.63 -26.52
C GLU A 662 -2.18 5.12 -26.32
N ASP A 663 -1.96 5.92 -27.36
CA ASP A 663 -2.30 7.34 -27.38
C ASP A 663 -2.55 7.84 -28.82
N ILE A 664 -2.70 9.16 -28.96
CA ILE A 664 -2.91 9.83 -30.26
C ILE A 664 -1.80 9.59 -31.28
N TRP A 665 -0.63 9.09 -30.86
CA TRP A 665 0.53 8.85 -31.72
C TRP A 665 0.61 7.40 -32.22
N GLY A 666 -0.20 6.49 -31.67
CA GLY A 666 -0.41 5.16 -32.21
C GLY A 666 -0.73 4.09 -31.18
N SER A 667 -1.12 2.92 -31.67
CA SER A 667 -1.42 1.74 -30.85
C SER A 667 -0.15 1.16 -30.21
N VAL A 668 -0.34 0.31 -29.21
CA VAL A 668 0.74 -0.44 -28.55
C VAL A 668 1.55 -1.26 -29.57
N GLU A 669 0.86 -1.94 -30.49
CA GLU A 669 1.48 -2.77 -31.54
C GLU A 669 2.32 -1.92 -32.48
N TYR A 670 1.82 -0.75 -32.88
CA TYR A 670 2.57 0.17 -33.73
C TYR A 670 3.85 0.65 -33.03
N LYS A 671 3.76 1.05 -31.76
CA LYS A 671 4.92 1.49 -30.97
C LYS A 671 5.96 0.37 -30.79
N ARG A 672 5.51 -0.86 -30.50
CA ARG A 672 6.40 -2.05 -30.45
C ARG A 672 7.07 -2.32 -31.78
N GLN A 673 6.36 -2.16 -32.90
CA GLN A 673 6.95 -2.31 -34.23
C GLN A 673 8.02 -1.23 -34.52
N ILE A 674 7.81 0.00 -34.05
CA ILE A 674 8.80 1.07 -34.13
C ILE A 674 10.02 0.74 -33.26
N VAL A 675 9.85 0.24 -32.03
CA VAL A 675 10.97 -0.24 -31.18
C VAL A 675 11.81 -1.27 -31.93
N LYS A 676 11.17 -2.32 -32.45
CA LYS A 676 11.84 -3.38 -33.23
C LYS A 676 12.70 -2.78 -34.35
N THR A 677 12.13 -1.84 -35.09
CA THR A 677 12.79 -1.20 -36.23
C THR A 677 13.97 -0.33 -35.81
N LEU A 678 13.80 0.49 -34.76
CA LEU A 678 14.84 1.40 -34.30
C LEU A 678 16.00 0.67 -33.63
N VAL A 679 15.75 -0.37 -32.85
CA VAL A 679 16.80 -1.21 -32.26
C VAL A 679 17.63 -1.89 -33.34
N ALA A 680 16.98 -2.56 -34.30
CA ALA A 680 17.68 -3.22 -35.40
C ALA A 680 18.51 -2.22 -36.23
N ARG A 681 17.95 -1.05 -36.53
CA ARG A 681 18.66 0.02 -37.25
C ARG A 681 19.84 0.56 -36.45
N GLY A 682 19.66 0.82 -35.16
CA GLY A 682 20.71 1.36 -34.28
C GLY A 682 21.91 0.42 -34.20
N LEU A 683 21.67 -0.86 -33.94
CA LEU A 683 22.73 -1.87 -33.89
C LEU A 683 23.45 -2.02 -35.24
N THR A 684 22.71 -2.02 -36.35
CA THR A 684 23.32 -2.09 -37.69
C THR A 684 24.21 -0.87 -37.98
N GLN A 685 23.74 0.33 -37.66
CA GLN A 685 24.50 1.57 -37.87
C GLN A 685 25.77 1.63 -37.01
N LEU A 686 25.70 1.14 -35.78
CA LEU A 686 26.87 1.03 -34.89
C LEU A 686 27.95 0.13 -35.48
N CYS A 687 27.56 -1.01 -36.06
CA CYS A 687 28.48 -1.98 -36.63
C CYS A 687 29.16 -1.47 -37.92
N GLN A 688 28.44 -0.69 -38.74
CA GLN A 688 28.99 -0.03 -39.94
C GLN A 688 30.00 1.07 -39.59
N THR A 689 29.72 1.82 -38.52
CA THR A 689 30.62 2.89 -38.06
C THR A 689 31.89 2.29 -37.44
N SER A 690 31.78 1.14 -36.76
CA SER A 690 32.89 0.44 -36.11
C SER A 690 33.86 -0.25 -37.09
N SER A 691 33.35 -0.82 -38.18
CA SER A 691 34.17 -1.47 -39.22
C SER A 691 35.05 -0.49 -40.03
N THR A 692 34.83 0.82 -39.84
CA THR A 692 35.68 1.90 -40.39
C THR A 692 36.81 2.30 -39.42
N LEU A 693 36.73 1.92 -38.14
CA LEU A 693 37.75 2.15 -37.10
C LEU A 693 38.72 0.97 -36.95
N GLU A 694 38.35 -0.23 -37.42
CA GLU A 694 39.22 -1.43 -37.47
C GLU A 694 40.13 -1.48 -38.72
N LYS A 695 39.94 -0.57 -39.69
CA LYS A 695 40.84 -0.33 -40.83
C LYS A 695 41.63 0.95 -40.61
#